data_AF-A0A4P5S486-F1
#
_entry.id   AF-A0A4P5S486-F1
#
_cell.length_a   1.000
_cell.length_b   1.000
_cell.length_c   1.000
_cell.angle_alpha   90.00
_cell.angle_beta   90.00
_cell.angle_gamma   90.00
#
_symmetry.space_group_name_H-M   'P 1'
#
loop_
_entity.id
_entity.type
_entity.pdbx_description
1 polymer ?
#
loop_
_entity_poly.entity_id
_entity_poly.type
_entity_poly.pdbx_seq_one_letter_code
_entity_poly.pdbx_strand_id
1 'polypeptide(L)'
;MTGKTETKPLWLSRWRIGTFGPAAEKPYRRLTRDYLRLILSIVVVFYLCQNIDSISDFSENLFKTVNGLPNDLESFFVLLFSLGTLWALAIIAGAAILARRWRLARDLALAGVFAWVIGRLIGVMIDEGSSITKSLDAVIRIGDSTPSFPYVPLAVVVAVVSAASPYLTRPTRRLGKILIVVMAFAALYLGSTLPNGLIAAVFIGWGTAAAIHLIFGSPSGRPTQEQVTAALADLNVVATNVQLQTQQRSEGTAMTATDSKGALSLRILGRDEADAQVINKFWQTFLYKRGGSNLYFTRLQDVEHEAYVILLAQQSGIRAPEVVVAGMAGPGTALLAERPVSGPRLADAPVKDITSPLLAEMWREVKRMHAGRISHGHLNANHIVLGPSGPTIVDFSDATTSSTEQSRSADVAELLASTAQIVGGKRAIACARRGIGTAVVVAALPLLQPAVFSSEMRPRKRKPRADFKDYLSTLRIDAAAATGTEEPPLQQLYRFNLTQILMAVGTLIAVFALMSQISDPEEFWQTVKSASWAWLSIALIVSFLTNFATAISLMGTVPISLPLVRTAELQLSMSFSNLAVPAVGGMAAQIRFLQKQGIDLASAVASGGLLANVGNIFACAILLIVATILSPTSIVTGDISVDSFIPIILIIIFGSLVLSAFIFGIPRFRQHVLPPIKNAITTMREALSSPRRLFYLFGGNMLNAIMYAFVLSACLSAMGGSLNFWTLLSINIFIGTIASLVPIPGGGTAVSALGLTGALGLCGVPTDIAVAAVLMDQLVCSFIPAVPGWFATNNLLHDGYL
;
A
#
# COMPACT_ATOMS: atom_id res chain seq x y z
N MET A 1 -51.32 15.39 -31.42
CA MET A 1 -50.28 14.89 -30.49
C MET A 1 -49.16 15.92 -30.43
N THR A 2 -49.25 16.85 -29.49
CA THR A 2 -48.29 17.94 -29.26
C THR A 2 -47.23 17.50 -28.26
N GLY A 3 -46.00 17.30 -28.73
CA GLY A 3 -44.85 17.02 -27.87
C GLY A 3 -44.43 18.28 -27.11
N LYS A 4 -44.70 18.32 -25.80
CA LYS A 4 -44.12 19.31 -24.88
C LYS A 4 -42.62 19.09 -24.79
N THR A 5 -41.83 19.96 -25.40
CA THR A 5 -40.44 20.18 -25.03
C THR A 5 -40.43 20.84 -23.65
N GLU A 6 -40.15 20.06 -22.60
CA GLU A 6 -39.89 20.59 -21.27
C GLU A 6 -38.68 21.53 -21.31
N THR A 7 -38.94 22.83 -21.40
CA THR A 7 -37.95 23.87 -21.17
C THR A 7 -37.55 23.84 -19.70
N LYS A 8 -36.40 23.23 -19.40
CA LYS A 8 -35.85 23.22 -18.04
C LYS A 8 -35.62 24.65 -17.55
N PRO A 9 -35.94 24.98 -16.28
CA PRO A 9 -35.72 26.30 -15.73
C PRO A 9 -34.25 26.75 -15.90
N LEU A 10 -34.04 27.94 -16.46
CA LEU A 10 -32.71 28.52 -16.75
C LEU A 10 -31.82 28.67 -15.50
N TRP A 11 -32.40 28.72 -14.29
CA TRP A 11 -31.65 28.78 -13.04
C TRP A 11 -31.01 27.43 -12.67
N LEU A 12 -31.65 26.31 -13.00
CA LEU A 12 -31.12 24.95 -12.75
C LEU A 12 -29.92 24.63 -13.64
N SER A 13 -29.94 25.08 -14.90
CA SER A 13 -28.81 24.93 -15.82
C SER A 13 -27.63 25.81 -15.41
N ARG A 14 -27.88 27.06 -15.00
CA ARG A 14 -26.85 27.97 -14.47
C ARG A 14 -26.21 27.44 -13.18
N TRP A 15 -26.99 26.94 -12.23
CA TRP A 15 -26.47 26.37 -10.98
C TRP A 15 -25.66 25.09 -11.23
N ARG A 16 -26.12 24.22 -12.14
CA ARG A 16 -25.40 23.00 -12.53
C ARG A 16 -24.01 23.32 -13.08
N ILE A 17 -23.90 24.30 -13.96
CA ILE A 17 -22.62 24.74 -14.58
C ILE A 17 -21.74 25.49 -13.55
N GLY A 18 -22.36 26.27 -12.66
CA GLY A 18 -21.65 27.04 -11.63
C GLY A 18 -21.09 26.18 -10.49
N THR A 19 -21.73 25.07 -10.15
CA THR A 19 -21.39 24.24 -8.98
C THR A 19 -20.61 22.98 -9.37
N PHE A 20 -21.04 22.27 -10.41
CA PHE A 20 -20.38 21.08 -10.93
C PHE A 20 -19.66 21.43 -12.24
N GLY A 21 -18.33 21.26 -12.27
CA GLY A 21 -17.53 21.65 -13.43
C GLY A 21 -17.88 20.84 -14.69
N PRO A 22 -17.57 21.35 -15.90
CA PRO A 22 -17.78 20.65 -17.18
C PRO A 22 -16.81 19.46 -17.37
N ALA A 23 -16.18 18.97 -16.30
CA ALA A 23 -15.24 17.86 -16.34
C ALA A 23 -15.89 16.69 -17.08
N ALA A 24 -15.24 16.26 -18.17
CA ALA A 24 -15.68 15.09 -18.93
C ALA A 24 -15.76 13.92 -17.94
N GLU A 25 -16.98 13.45 -17.67
CA GLU A 25 -17.26 12.42 -16.66
C GLU A 25 -16.62 11.06 -17.00
N LYS A 26 -15.87 10.95 -18.09
CA LYS A 26 -15.17 9.75 -18.53
C LYS A 26 -13.87 10.12 -19.26
N PRO A 27 -12.84 9.27 -19.18
CA PRO A 27 -12.75 8.06 -18.35
C PRO A 27 -12.36 8.36 -16.90
N TYR A 28 -12.97 7.65 -15.94
CA TYR A 28 -12.52 7.63 -14.54
C TYR A 28 -11.19 6.90 -14.43
N ARG A 29 -10.23 7.47 -13.70
CA ARG A 29 -8.92 6.87 -13.45
C ARG A 29 -8.65 6.78 -11.94
N ARG A 30 -7.82 5.81 -11.57
CA ARG A 30 -7.29 5.69 -10.21
C ARG A 30 -5.98 6.45 -10.18
N LEU A 31 -5.85 7.40 -9.27
CA LEU A 31 -4.69 8.28 -9.21
C LEU A 31 -3.73 7.81 -8.13
N THR A 32 -2.43 7.88 -8.41
CA THR A 32 -1.37 7.60 -7.44
C THR A 32 -1.48 8.49 -6.21
N ARG A 33 -1.92 9.76 -6.37
CA ARG A 33 -2.12 10.67 -5.25
C ARG A 33 -3.10 10.12 -4.22
N ASP A 34 -4.15 9.43 -4.64
CA ASP A 34 -5.18 8.94 -3.71
C ASP A 34 -4.61 7.81 -2.83
N TYR A 35 -3.64 7.03 -3.34
CA TYR A 35 -2.89 6.06 -2.52
C TYR A 35 -2.09 6.75 -1.42
N LEU A 36 -1.38 7.83 -1.75
CA LEU A 36 -0.61 8.57 -0.74
C LEU A 36 -1.47 9.28 0.29
N ARG A 37 -2.57 9.91 -0.15
CA ARG A 37 -3.51 10.55 0.77
C ARG A 37 -4.03 9.55 1.79
N LEU A 38 -4.37 8.35 1.33
CA LEU A 38 -4.79 7.27 2.21
C LEU A 38 -3.68 6.83 3.18
N ILE A 39 -2.47 6.59 2.69
CA ILE A 39 -1.33 6.20 3.53
C ILE A 39 -1.01 7.28 4.56
N LEU A 40 -0.90 8.55 4.14
CA LEU A 40 -0.62 9.67 5.04
C LEU A 40 -1.73 9.84 6.08
N SER A 41 -2.99 9.66 5.69
CA SER A 41 -4.11 9.70 6.64
C SER A 41 -4.03 8.58 7.67
N ILE A 42 -3.69 7.35 7.26
CA ILE A 42 -3.50 6.23 8.18
C ILE A 42 -2.36 6.53 9.15
N VAL A 43 -1.22 7.01 8.67
CA VAL A 43 -0.04 7.32 9.50
C VAL A 43 -0.35 8.43 10.51
N VAL A 44 -0.96 9.52 10.08
CA VAL A 44 -1.27 10.65 10.96
C VAL A 44 -2.35 10.29 11.99
N VAL A 45 -3.42 9.62 11.57
CA VAL A 45 -4.47 9.17 12.50
C VAL A 45 -3.90 8.19 13.51
N PHE A 46 -3.07 7.23 13.08
CA PHE A 46 -2.39 6.31 13.98
C PHE A 46 -1.48 7.05 14.97
N TYR A 47 -0.67 8.01 14.51
CA TYR A 47 0.18 8.83 15.38
C TYR A 47 -0.65 9.59 16.43
N LEU A 48 -1.77 10.19 16.04
CA LEU A 48 -2.66 10.91 16.95
C LEU A 48 -3.36 9.99 17.95
N CYS A 49 -3.76 8.78 17.54
CA CYS A 49 -4.30 7.79 18.46
C CYS A 49 -3.27 7.37 19.52
N GLN A 50 -1.99 7.24 19.15
CA GLN A 50 -0.91 6.89 20.08
C GLN A 50 -0.51 8.03 21.02
N ASN A 51 -0.76 9.27 20.63
CA ASN A 51 -0.38 10.48 21.36
C ASN A 51 -1.62 11.21 21.88
N ILE A 52 -2.65 10.46 22.25
CA ILE A 52 -3.89 11.08 22.72
C ILE A 52 -3.73 11.70 24.11
N ASP A 53 -2.97 11.04 24.98
CA ASP A 53 -2.71 11.48 26.36
C ASP A 53 -1.68 12.62 26.43
N SER A 54 -0.89 12.81 25.37
CA SER A 54 0.09 13.90 25.28
C SER A 54 -0.56 15.16 24.70
N ILE A 55 -1.25 15.90 25.56
CA ILE A 55 -1.72 17.24 25.22
C ILE A 55 -0.51 18.17 25.19
N SER A 56 -0.13 18.64 24.00
CA SER A 56 0.90 19.67 23.85
C SER A 56 0.44 20.98 24.48
N ASP A 57 1.35 21.70 25.15
CA ASP A 57 1.13 23.05 25.67
C ASP A 57 0.50 23.99 24.63
N PHE A 58 0.88 23.84 23.36
CA PHE A 58 0.29 24.61 22.27
C PHE A 58 -1.19 24.27 22.06
N SER A 59 -1.54 22.98 22.03
CA SER A 59 -2.92 22.52 21.85
C SER A 59 -3.82 22.96 23.01
N GLU A 60 -3.31 22.89 24.23
CA GLU A 60 -4.02 23.34 25.43
C GLU A 60 -4.23 24.86 25.42
N ASN A 61 -3.18 25.64 25.14
CA ASN A 61 -3.27 27.09 25.07
C ASN A 61 -4.20 27.55 23.94
N LEU A 62 -4.16 26.89 22.78
CA LEU A 62 -5.07 27.18 21.67
C LEU A 62 -6.53 26.88 22.05
N PHE A 63 -6.78 25.73 22.67
CA PHE A 63 -8.13 25.37 23.14
C PHE A 63 -8.64 26.39 24.18
N LYS A 64 -7.85 26.71 25.20
CA LYS A 64 -8.18 27.70 26.23
C LYS A 64 -8.45 29.09 25.63
N THR A 65 -7.65 29.51 24.66
CA THR A 65 -7.82 30.81 23.99
C THR A 65 -9.13 30.88 23.22
N VAL A 66 -9.47 29.83 22.47
CA VAL A 66 -10.67 29.80 21.62
C VAL A 66 -11.93 29.59 22.46
N ASN A 67 -11.88 28.68 23.43
CA ASN A 67 -12.99 28.37 24.33
C ASN A 67 -13.22 29.47 25.39
N GLY A 68 -12.22 30.33 25.64
CA GLY A 68 -12.31 31.46 26.56
C GLY A 68 -13.04 32.69 25.99
N LEU A 69 -13.54 32.63 24.75
CA LEU A 69 -14.30 33.71 24.11
C LEU A 69 -15.70 33.91 24.74
N PRO A 70 -16.35 35.09 24.56
CA PRO A 70 -17.63 35.41 25.21
C PRO A 70 -18.79 34.51 24.75
N ASN A 71 -19.60 34.04 25.71
CA ASN A 71 -20.74 33.11 25.49
C ASN A 71 -21.79 33.58 24.49
N ASP A 72 -21.94 34.90 24.28
CA ASP A 72 -22.97 35.47 23.40
C ASP A 72 -22.83 35.00 21.94
N LEU A 73 -21.68 34.40 21.58
CA LEU A 73 -21.39 33.86 20.25
C LEU A 73 -21.79 32.39 20.06
N GLU A 74 -22.31 31.70 21.08
CA GLU A 74 -22.65 30.27 20.98
C GLU A 74 -23.64 29.96 19.84
N SER A 75 -24.75 30.70 19.79
CA SER A 75 -25.75 30.54 18.72
C SER A 75 -25.17 30.80 17.32
N PHE A 76 -24.19 31.71 17.23
CA PHE A 76 -23.49 32.01 15.99
C PHE A 76 -22.59 30.83 15.55
N PHE A 77 -21.83 30.23 16.46
CA PHE A 77 -20.98 29.07 16.14
C PHE A 77 -21.79 27.80 15.86
N VAL A 78 -22.91 27.58 16.55
CA VAL A 78 -23.86 26.50 16.24
C VAL A 78 -24.46 26.68 14.84
N LEU A 79 -24.79 27.92 14.45
CA LEU A 79 -25.26 28.23 13.10
C LEU A 79 -24.18 27.94 12.06
N LEU A 80 -22.93 28.40 12.27
CA LEU A 80 -21.81 28.14 11.37
C LEU A 80 -21.54 26.64 11.19
N PHE A 81 -21.60 25.88 12.27
CA PHE A 81 -21.46 24.43 12.24
C PHE A 81 -22.59 23.75 11.45
N SER A 82 -23.84 24.20 11.69
CA SER A 82 -25.03 23.71 10.98
C SER A 82 -24.96 24.00 9.47
N LEU A 83 -24.45 25.18 9.08
CA LEU A 83 -24.24 25.55 7.69
C LEU A 83 -23.27 24.61 6.96
N GLY A 84 -22.18 24.20 7.63
CA GLY A 84 -21.23 23.24 7.06
C GLY A 84 -21.85 21.85 6.82
N THR A 85 -22.64 21.36 7.78
CA THR A 85 -23.37 20.09 7.66
C THR A 85 -24.43 20.14 6.56
N LEU A 86 -25.22 21.22 6.52
CA LEU A 86 -26.22 21.46 5.46
C LEU A 86 -25.57 21.54 4.08
N TRP A 87 -24.39 22.15 3.98
CA TRP A 87 -23.66 22.23 2.72
C TRP A 87 -23.20 20.86 2.22
N ALA A 88 -22.67 20.00 3.10
CA ALA A 88 -22.31 18.62 2.74
C ALA A 88 -23.53 17.83 2.24
N LEU A 89 -24.67 17.93 2.94
CA LEU A 89 -25.93 17.32 2.52
C LEU A 89 -26.41 17.89 1.17
N ALA A 90 -26.28 19.20 0.96
CA ALA A 90 -26.65 19.86 -0.29
C ALA A 90 -25.81 19.39 -1.48
N ILE A 91 -24.52 19.07 -1.28
CA ILE A 91 -23.69 18.46 -2.33
C ILE A 91 -24.20 17.06 -2.69
N ILE A 92 -24.51 16.22 -1.69
CA ILE A 92 -25.01 14.85 -1.91
C ILE A 92 -26.36 14.89 -2.64
N ALA A 93 -27.30 15.68 -2.14
CA ALA A 93 -28.62 15.87 -2.73
C ALA A 93 -28.52 16.52 -4.12
N GLY A 94 -27.62 17.50 -4.29
CA GLY A 94 -27.34 18.14 -5.57
C GLY A 94 -26.78 17.18 -6.61
N ALA A 95 -25.89 16.27 -6.20
CA ALA A 95 -25.39 15.22 -7.08
C ALA A 95 -26.50 14.23 -7.48
N ALA A 96 -27.35 13.82 -6.54
CA ALA A 96 -28.41 12.84 -6.75
C ALA A 96 -29.59 13.38 -7.59
N ILE A 97 -30.14 14.52 -7.18
CA ILE A 97 -31.42 15.05 -7.67
C ILE A 97 -31.19 16.02 -8.84
N LEU A 98 -30.30 17.00 -8.65
CA LEU A 98 -30.13 18.13 -9.58
C LEU A 98 -29.21 17.77 -10.76
N ALA A 99 -28.11 17.08 -10.49
CA ALA A 99 -27.18 16.64 -11.52
C ALA A 99 -27.53 15.25 -12.13
N ARG A 100 -28.47 14.50 -11.53
CA ARG A 100 -28.81 13.10 -11.85
C ARG A 100 -27.59 12.17 -11.92
N ARG A 101 -26.55 12.47 -11.14
CA ARG A 101 -25.30 11.71 -11.08
C ARG A 101 -25.35 10.70 -9.93
N TRP A 102 -26.21 9.68 -10.07
CA TRP A 102 -26.42 8.64 -9.05
C TRP A 102 -25.14 7.96 -8.56
N ARG A 103 -24.17 7.78 -9.46
CA ARG A 103 -22.86 7.22 -9.10
C ARG A 103 -22.06 8.16 -8.20
N LEU A 104 -22.02 9.46 -8.53
CA LEU A 104 -21.37 10.46 -7.67
C LEU A 104 -22.06 10.52 -6.31
N ALA A 105 -23.39 10.59 -6.29
CA ALA A 105 -24.15 10.61 -5.03
C ALA A 105 -23.85 9.40 -4.14
N ARG A 106 -23.80 8.20 -4.73
CA ARG A 106 -23.36 6.98 -4.03
C ARG A 106 -21.95 7.13 -3.46
N ASP A 107 -21.00 7.59 -4.26
CA ASP A 107 -19.59 7.71 -3.83
C ASP A 107 -19.45 8.73 -2.69
N LEU A 108 -20.21 9.83 -2.71
CA LEU A 108 -20.24 10.81 -1.62
C LEU A 108 -20.91 10.27 -0.35
N ALA A 109 -22.02 9.54 -0.50
CA ALA A 109 -22.71 8.92 0.63
C ALA A 109 -21.83 7.86 1.30
N LEU A 110 -21.15 7.01 0.51
CA LEU A 110 -20.18 6.06 1.02
C LEU A 110 -19.03 6.76 1.76
N ALA A 111 -18.57 7.93 1.29
CA ALA A 111 -17.50 8.68 1.94
C ALA A 111 -17.89 9.13 3.35
N GLY A 112 -19.07 9.74 3.46
CA GLY A 112 -19.62 10.14 4.75
C GLY A 112 -19.81 8.96 5.69
N VAL A 113 -20.41 7.86 5.20
CA VAL A 113 -20.67 6.66 6.03
C VAL A 113 -19.36 6.03 6.51
N PHE A 114 -18.36 5.84 5.64
CA PHE A 114 -17.08 5.25 6.06
C PHE A 114 -16.35 6.14 7.06
N ALA A 115 -16.35 7.46 6.87
CA ALA A 115 -15.75 8.38 7.83
C ALA A 115 -16.45 8.32 9.20
N TRP A 116 -17.79 8.21 9.20
CA TRP A 116 -18.58 8.04 10.41
C TRP A 116 -18.25 6.73 11.14
N VAL A 117 -18.23 5.61 10.42
CA VAL A 117 -17.92 4.27 10.99
C VAL A 117 -16.51 4.24 11.56
N ILE A 118 -15.51 4.71 10.81
CA ILE A 118 -14.11 4.71 11.25
C ILE A 118 -13.93 5.64 12.46
N GLY A 119 -14.50 6.84 12.43
CA GLY A 119 -14.44 7.78 13.54
C GLY A 119 -15.06 7.21 14.81
N ARG A 120 -16.22 6.55 14.71
CA ARG A 120 -16.87 5.88 15.85
C ARG A 120 -16.10 4.68 16.37
N LEU A 121 -15.55 3.85 15.50
CA LEU A 121 -14.67 2.73 15.85
C LEU A 121 -13.49 3.20 16.69
N ILE A 122 -12.80 4.24 16.23
CA ILE A 122 -11.64 4.80 16.92
C ILE A 122 -12.06 5.39 18.27
N GLY A 123 -13.16 6.14 18.33
CA GLY A 123 -13.64 6.72 19.59
C GLY A 123 -13.97 5.66 20.63
N VAL A 124 -14.65 4.58 20.23
CA VAL A 124 -14.98 3.48 21.16
C VAL A 124 -13.73 2.75 21.66
N MET A 125 -12.73 2.54 20.82
CA MET A 125 -11.46 1.90 21.23
C MET A 125 -10.65 2.74 22.22
N ILE A 126 -10.89 4.05 22.27
CA ILE A 126 -10.11 5.02 23.05
C ILE A 126 -10.84 5.40 24.34
N ASP A 127 -12.17 5.52 24.31
CA ASP A 127 -12.98 5.84 25.48
C ASP A 127 -12.95 4.71 26.54
N GLU A 128 -12.66 3.46 26.18
CA GLU A 128 -12.45 2.36 27.16
C GLU A 128 -11.11 2.45 27.92
N GLY A 129 -10.16 3.29 27.48
CA GLY A 129 -8.82 3.39 28.07
C GLY A 129 -8.53 4.70 28.83
N SER A 130 -9.41 5.69 28.78
CA SER A 130 -9.09 7.03 29.28
C SER A 130 -9.93 7.44 30.49
N SER A 131 -9.40 7.19 31.69
CA SER A 131 -9.79 7.95 32.88
C SER A 131 -9.24 9.39 32.73
N ILE A 132 -9.91 10.21 31.92
CA ILE A 132 -9.84 11.68 31.95
C ILE A 132 -10.85 12.19 33.00
N THR A 133 -11.10 11.40 34.05
CA THR A 133 -12.02 11.73 35.15
C THR A 133 -11.30 12.24 36.40
N LYS A 134 -10.00 12.57 36.33
CA LYS A 134 -9.27 13.19 37.46
C LYS A 134 -8.45 14.44 37.15
N SER A 135 -8.41 14.93 35.91
CA SER A 135 -7.53 16.07 35.54
C SER A 135 -8.25 17.33 35.05
N LEU A 136 -9.58 17.35 34.99
CA LEU A 136 -10.34 18.53 34.54
C LEU A 136 -11.54 18.83 35.44
N ASP A 137 -11.38 18.62 36.75
CA ASP A 137 -12.31 19.12 37.78
C ASP A 137 -12.10 20.61 38.10
N ALA A 138 -11.60 21.38 37.13
CA ALA A 138 -11.46 22.82 37.28
C ALA A 138 -11.62 23.52 35.92
N VAL A 139 -12.81 24.08 35.73
CA VAL A 139 -13.10 25.19 34.81
C VAL A 139 -13.11 24.83 33.32
N ILE A 140 -14.19 24.22 32.82
CA ILE A 140 -14.73 24.45 31.47
C ILE A 140 -16.25 24.22 31.48
N ARG A 141 -17.01 25.08 30.79
CA ARG A 141 -18.47 25.00 30.61
C ARG A 141 -18.83 23.74 29.81
N ILE A 142 -19.58 22.82 30.42
CA ILE A 142 -20.02 21.57 29.80
C ILE A 142 -21.47 21.68 29.32
N GLY A 143 -21.69 21.35 28.05
CA GLY A 143 -22.86 20.60 27.60
C GLY A 143 -22.49 19.12 27.45
N ASP A 144 -23.22 18.25 28.16
CA ASP A 144 -23.31 16.77 28.23
C ASP A 144 -22.30 15.78 27.58
N SER A 145 -21.08 16.14 27.16
CA SER A 145 -20.08 15.11 26.81
C SER A 145 -18.63 15.59 26.91
N THR A 146 -17.76 14.69 27.37
CA THR A 146 -16.31 14.84 27.37
C THR A 146 -15.79 15.15 25.95
N PRO A 147 -14.66 15.90 25.81
CA PRO A 147 -14.08 16.18 24.51
C PRO A 147 -13.83 14.89 23.72
N SER A 148 -14.59 14.70 22.63
CA SER A 148 -14.55 13.45 21.88
C SER A 148 -13.36 13.40 20.92
N PHE A 149 -12.67 12.26 20.88
CA PHE A 149 -11.63 11.97 19.90
C PHE A 149 -12.00 10.71 19.11
N PRO A 150 -11.94 10.73 17.77
CA PRO A 150 -11.85 11.89 16.88
C PRO A 150 -13.21 12.60 16.76
N TYR A 151 -13.22 13.85 16.31
CA TYR A 151 -14.46 14.60 16.15
C TYR A 151 -15.24 14.20 14.87
N VAL A 152 -16.10 13.19 15.01
CA VAL A 152 -16.78 12.49 13.90
C VAL A 152 -17.56 13.40 12.93
N PRO A 153 -18.34 14.41 13.39
CA PRO A 153 -19.12 15.24 12.47
C PRO A 153 -18.26 15.98 11.43
N LEU A 154 -17.11 16.51 11.85
CA LEU A 154 -16.16 17.16 10.95
C LEU A 154 -15.56 16.16 9.97
N ALA A 155 -15.25 14.94 10.42
CA ALA A 155 -14.70 13.89 9.55
C ALA A 155 -15.64 13.56 8.39
N VAL A 156 -16.95 13.47 8.66
CA VAL A 156 -17.99 13.22 7.65
C VAL A 156 -18.03 14.35 6.62
N VAL A 157 -18.04 15.61 7.06
CA VAL A 157 -18.04 16.76 6.15
C VAL A 157 -16.76 16.78 5.30
N VAL A 158 -15.59 16.60 5.91
CA VAL A 158 -14.32 16.55 5.18
C VAL A 158 -14.31 15.43 4.15
N ALA A 159 -14.88 14.26 4.46
CA ALA A 159 -15.01 13.13 3.54
C ALA A 159 -15.85 13.47 2.31
N VAL A 160 -17.06 13.99 2.52
CA VAL A 160 -17.99 14.35 1.45
C VAL A 160 -17.39 15.43 0.55
N VAL A 161 -16.80 16.47 1.14
CA VAL A 161 -16.24 17.62 0.42
C VAL A 161 -14.99 17.23 -0.36
N SER A 162 -14.11 16.41 0.24
CA SER A 162 -12.91 15.90 -0.41
C SER A 162 -13.26 14.93 -1.54
N ALA A 163 -14.27 14.08 -1.35
CA ALA A 163 -14.75 13.15 -2.37
C ALA A 163 -15.42 13.90 -3.55
N ALA A 164 -16.11 15.01 -3.28
CA ALA A 164 -16.75 15.86 -4.28
C ALA A 164 -15.77 16.79 -5.01
N SER A 165 -14.64 17.15 -4.39
CA SER A 165 -13.66 18.13 -4.88
C SER A 165 -13.26 18.00 -6.38
N PRO A 166 -13.07 16.79 -6.96
CA PRO A 166 -12.79 16.64 -8.40
C PRO A 166 -13.95 17.04 -9.32
N TYR A 167 -15.17 17.01 -8.80
CA TYR A 167 -16.41 17.26 -9.55
C TYR A 167 -16.91 18.70 -9.41
N LEU A 168 -16.36 19.46 -8.46
CA LEU A 168 -16.78 20.81 -8.11
C LEU A 168 -15.97 21.88 -8.84
N THR A 169 -16.61 23.02 -9.11
CA THR A 169 -15.95 24.22 -9.62
C THR A 169 -15.01 24.85 -8.57
N ARG A 170 -14.09 25.72 -9.01
CA ARG A 170 -13.17 26.44 -8.12
C ARG A 170 -13.86 27.19 -6.97
N PRO A 171 -14.92 28.01 -7.17
CA PRO A 171 -15.56 28.75 -6.09
C PRO A 171 -16.23 27.81 -5.08
N THR A 172 -16.99 26.82 -5.54
CA THR A 172 -17.67 25.84 -4.68
C THR A 172 -16.68 25.05 -3.82
N ARG A 173 -15.56 24.63 -4.41
CA ARG A 173 -14.48 23.95 -3.69
C ARG A 173 -13.81 24.85 -2.65
N ARG A 174 -13.61 26.14 -2.96
CA ARG A 174 -13.05 27.11 -1.99
C ARG A 174 -14.01 27.32 -0.82
N LEU A 175 -15.30 27.50 -1.09
CA LEU A 175 -16.33 27.62 -0.06
C LEU A 175 -16.32 26.42 0.89
N GLY A 176 -16.22 25.20 0.36
CA GLY A 176 -16.12 24.01 1.19
C GLY A 176 -14.91 23.94 2.10
N LYS A 177 -13.74 24.35 1.58
CA LYS A 177 -12.52 24.42 2.40
C LYS A 177 -12.65 25.45 3.52
N ILE A 178 -13.24 26.60 3.22
CA ILE A 178 -13.52 27.65 4.22
C ILE A 178 -14.46 27.11 5.29
N LEU A 179 -15.56 26.45 4.89
CA LEU A 179 -16.52 25.86 5.82
C LEU A 179 -15.88 24.80 6.74
N ILE A 180 -14.98 23.95 6.23
CA ILE A 180 -14.24 22.99 7.06
C ILE A 180 -13.42 23.70 8.15
N VAL A 181 -12.70 24.77 7.80
CA VAL A 181 -11.91 25.56 8.76
C VAL A 181 -12.82 26.24 9.79
N VAL A 182 -13.92 26.82 9.33
CA VAL A 182 -14.92 27.45 10.19
C VAL A 182 -15.57 26.45 11.14
N MET A 183 -15.91 25.25 10.67
CA MET A 183 -16.45 24.18 11.51
C MET A 183 -15.42 23.69 12.54
N ALA A 184 -14.15 23.57 12.17
CA ALA A 184 -13.09 23.20 13.09
C ALA A 184 -12.94 24.24 14.21
N PHE A 185 -12.97 25.53 13.86
CA PHE A 185 -12.93 26.62 14.83
C PHE A 185 -14.19 26.63 15.72
N ALA A 186 -15.37 26.45 15.14
CA ALA A 186 -16.63 26.34 15.88
C ALA A 186 -16.60 25.18 16.88
N ALA A 187 -16.04 24.03 16.49
CA ALA A 187 -15.91 22.87 17.37
C ALA A 187 -14.93 23.08 18.53
N LEU A 188 -13.86 23.87 18.35
CA LEU A 188 -12.99 24.33 19.45
C LEU A 188 -13.72 25.28 20.39
N TYR A 189 -14.46 26.25 19.83
CA TYR A 189 -15.20 27.24 20.60
C TYR A 189 -16.31 26.60 21.43
N LEU A 190 -17.03 25.61 20.87
CA LEU A 190 -18.08 24.87 21.55
C LEU A 190 -17.54 23.82 22.55
N GLY A 191 -16.23 23.77 22.77
CA GLY A 191 -15.60 22.81 23.67
C GLY A 191 -15.78 21.34 23.27
N SER A 192 -16.18 21.06 22.02
CA SER A 192 -16.64 19.72 21.61
C SER A 192 -15.49 18.73 21.38
N THR A 193 -14.27 19.22 21.17
CA THR A 193 -13.06 18.42 20.95
C THR A 193 -11.79 19.26 21.11
N LEU A 194 -10.65 18.59 21.29
CA LEU A 194 -9.32 19.21 21.28
C LEU A 194 -8.76 19.37 19.85
N PRO A 195 -7.73 20.21 19.64
CA PRO A 195 -7.08 20.35 18.33
C PRO A 195 -6.65 19.02 17.70
N ASN A 196 -6.15 18.07 18.51
CA ASN A 196 -5.77 16.74 18.03
C ASN A 196 -6.98 15.97 17.45
N GLY A 197 -8.14 16.07 18.09
CA GLY A 197 -9.39 15.44 17.62
C GLY A 197 -9.91 16.04 16.32
N LEU A 198 -9.65 17.33 16.06
CA LEU A 198 -9.94 17.99 14.78
C LEU A 198 -8.99 17.56 13.67
N ILE A 199 -7.69 17.49 13.97
CA ILE A 199 -6.69 17.00 13.02
C ILE A 199 -7.04 15.56 12.64
N ALA A 200 -7.32 14.70 13.62
CA ALA A 200 -7.74 13.32 13.38
C ALA A 200 -9.00 13.27 12.50
N ALA A 201 -10.02 14.08 12.79
CA ALA A 201 -11.23 14.17 11.98
C ALA A 201 -10.95 14.56 10.52
N VAL A 202 -10.10 15.57 10.30
CA VAL A 202 -9.69 16.01 8.96
C VAL A 202 -8.99 14.88 8.20
N PHE A 203 -8.06 14.16 8.82
CA PHE A 203 -7.35 13.07 8.15
C PHE A 203 -8.22 11.83 7.93
N ILE A 204 -9.14 11.48 8.84
CA ILE A 204 -10.13 10.41 8.62
C ILE A 204 -11.00 10.75 7.40
N GLY A 205 -11.53 11.97 7.35
CA GLY A 205 -12.35 12.42 6.21
C GLY A 205 -11.56 12.45 4.90
N TRP A 206 -10.34 12.97 4.94
CA TRP A 206 -9.50 13.06 3.75
C TRP A 206 -9.05 11.68 3.22
N GLY A 207 -8.72 10.76 4.13
CA GLY A 207 -8.33 9.39 3.81
C GLY A 207 -9.50 8.56 3.26
N THR A 208 -10.69 8.67 3.86
CA THR A 208 -11.89 7.98 3.36
C THR A 208 -12.30 8.43 1.96
N ALA A 209 -12.22 9.74 1.68
CA ALA A 209 -12.41 10.27 0.32
C ALA A 209 -11.41 9.69 -0.68
N ALA A 210 -10.13 9.60 -0.29
CA ALA A 210 -9.09 9.01 -1.12
C ALA A 210 -9.32 7.52 -1.38
N ALA A 211 -9.72 6.75 -0.37
CA ALA A 211 -10.09 5.34 -0.52
C ALA A 211 -11.21 5.13 -1.55
N ILE A 212 -12.22 6.01 -1.55
CA ILE A 212 -13.33 5.95 -2.50
C ILE A 212 -12.88 6.28 -3.92
N HIS A 213 -12.02 7.29 -4.10
CA HIS A 213 -11.42 7.58 -5.42
C HIS A 213 -10.53 6.43 -5.92
N LEU A 214 -9.86 5.70 -5.04
CA LEU A 214 -9.11 4.49 -5.42
C LEU A 214 -10.02 3.34 -5.84
N ILE A 215 -11.11 3.11 -5.12
CA ILE A 215 -12.03 2.00 -5.40
C ILE A 215 -12.79 2.27 -6.71
N PHE A 216 -13.40 3.45 -6.81
CA PHE A 216 -14.38 3.79 -7.86
C PHE A 216 -13.82 4.65 -9.00
N GLY A 217 -12.64 5.25 -8.82
CA GLY A 217 -12.01 6.20 -9.74
C GLY A 217 -12.49 7.64 -9.50
N SER A 218 -11.68 8.63 -9.90
CA SER A 218 -12.07 10.04 -9.92
C SER A 218 -11.90 10.66 -11.32
N PRO A 219 -12.66 11.70 -11.68
CA PRO A 219 -12.62 12.34 -12.99
C PRO A 219 -11.62 13.50 -12.96
N SER A 220 -10.36 13.23 -12.68
CA SER A 220 -9.35 14.29 -12.74
C SER A 220 -8.89 14.50 -14.18
N GLY A 221 -9.30 15.63 -14.77
CA GLY A 221 -8.36 16.65 -15.19
C GLY A 221 -7.73 16.56 -16.58
N ARG A 222 -8.32 15.84 -17.56
CA ARG A 222 -7.92 16.06 -18.96
C ARG A 222 -8.36 17.47 -19.38
N PRO A 223 -7.45 18.32 -19.89
CA PRO A 223 -7.86 19.61 -20.43
C PRO A 223 -8.81 19.39 -21.61
N THR A 224 -9.83 20.24 -21.72
CA THR A 224 -10.79 20.17 -22.83
C THR A 224 -10.10 20.58 -24.13
N GLN A 225 -10.65 20.17 -25.29
CA GLN A 225 -10.12 20.59 -26.59
C GLN A 225 -10.03 22.11 -26.67
N GLU A 226 -11.06 22.84 -26.22
CA GLU A 226 -11.07 24.30 -26.14
C GLU A 226 -9.95 24.88 -25.28
N GLN A 227 -9.68 24.27 -24.11
CA GLN A 227 -8.59 24.71 -23.23
C GLN A 227 -7.22 24.52 -23.88
N VAL A 228 -7.04 23.43 -24.63
CA VAL A 228 -5.79 23.15 -25.35
C VAL A 228 -5.63 24.08 -26.54
N THR A 229 -6.70 24.34 -27.30
CA THR A 229 -6.69 25.33 -28.39
C THR A 229 -6.32 26.72 -27.88
N ALA A 230 -6.92 27.18 -26.78
CA ALA A 230 -6.56 28.46 -26.16
C ALA A 230 -5.11 28.48 -25.67
N ALA A 231 -4.66 27.39 -25.03
CA ALA A 231 -3.28 27.28 -24.55
C ALA A 231 -2.24 27.29 -25.70
N LEU A 232 -2.56 26.69 -26.85
CA LEU A 232 -1.70 26.77 -28.04
C LEU A 232 -1.67 28.20 -28.61
N ALA A 233 -2.83 28.88 -28.65
CA ALA A 233 -2.89 30.27 -29.09
C ALA A 233 -2.06 31.21 -28.20
N ASP A 234 -2.12 31.04 -26.88
CA ASP A 234 -1.27 31.78 -25.90
C ASP A 234 0.23 31.57 -26.16
N LEU A 235 0.61 30.38 -26.67
CA LEU A 235 1.98 30.03 -27.05
C LEU A 235 2.32 30.40 -28.51
N ASN A 236 1.51 31.25 -29.14
CA ASN A 236 1.63 31.67 -30.54
C ASN A 236 1.55 30.53 -31.57
N VAL A 237 0.87 29.44 -31.24
CA VAL A 237 0.58 28.32 -32.15
C VAL A 237 -0.91 28.29 -32.48
N VAL A 238 -1.26 28.79 -33.67
CA VAL A 238 -2.65 28.76 -34.14
C VAL A 238 -2.98 27.37 -34.69
N ALA A 239 -3.62 26.55 -33.86
CA ALA A 239 -3.97 25.18 -34.21
C ALA A 239 -5.50 24.95 -34.27
N THR A 240 -5.92 24.16 -35.24
CA THR A 240 -7.30 23.70 -35.45
C THR A 240 -7.38 22.18 -35.31
N ASN A 241 -8.61 21.62 -35.27
CA ASN A 241 -8.86 20.17 -35.16
C ASN A 241 -8.15 19.49 -33.98
N VAL A 242 -8.18 20.10 -32.79
CA VAL A 242 -7.64 19.48 -31.58
C VAL A 242 -8.46 18.25 -31.21
N GLN A 243 -7.86 17.07 -31.30
CA GLN A 243 -8.53 15.79 -31.06
C GLN A 243 -7.70 14.91 -30.12
N LEU A 244 -8.36 14.02 -29.37
CA LEU A 244 -7.69 13.04 -28.53
C LEU A 244 -7.11 11.92 -29.40
N GLN A 245 -5.85 11.55 -29.15
CA GLN A 245 -5.26 10.38 -29.79
C GLN A 245 -5.95 9.09 -29.33
N THR A 246 -6.19 8.17 -30.26
CA THR A 246 -6.79 6.85 -29.99
C THR A 246 -5.95 6.04 -28.99
N GLN A 247 -4.63 6.09 -29.14
CA GLN A 247 -3.69 5.56 -28.16
C GLN A 247 -3.25 6.69 -27.22
N GLN A 248 -3.45 6.49 -25.93
CA GLN A 248 -3.04 7.44 -24.89
C GLN A 248 -1.72 6.98 -24.29
N ARG A 249 -0.77 7.90 -24.13
CA ARG A 249 0.52 7.65 -23.45
C ARG A 249 0.30 7.45 -21.94
N SER A 250 1.21 6.73 -21.27
CA SER A 250 1.13 6.50 -19.81
C SER A 250 1.41 7.78 -19.00
N GLU A 251 2.12 8.76 -19.58
CA GLU A 251 2.61 9.96 -18.88
C GLU A 251 2.06 11.28 -19.45
N GLY A 252 0.74 11.39 -19.55
CA GLY A 252 0.04 12.63 -19.93
C GLY A 252 -1.12 12.38 -20.87
N THR A 253 -1.81 13.46 -21.26
CA THR A 253 -2.88 13.41 -22.25
C THR A 253 -2.32 13.69 -23.64
N ALA A 254 -2.40 12.71 -24.53
CA ALA A 254 -1.94 12.84 -25.91
C ALA A 254 -3.08 13.32 -26.82
N MET A 255 -2.82 14.39 -27.58
CA MET A 255 -3.74 14.97 -28.54
C MET A 255 -3.05 15.19 -29.90
N THR A 256 -3.84 15.33 -30.95
CA THR A 256 -3.40 15.79 -32.27
C THR A 256 -4.04 17.12 -32.59
N ALA A 257 -3.34 17.97 -33.33
CA ALA A 257 -3.88 19.21 -33.86
C ALA A 257 -3.30 19.47 -35.25
N THR A 258 -3.72 20.54 -35.91
CA THR A 258 -3.19 20.94 -37.21
C THR A 258 -3.00 22.45 -37.24
N ASP A 259 -1.83 22.92 -37.64
CA ASP A 259 -1.56 24.34 -37.86
C ASP A 259 -1.28 24.62 -39.35
N SER A 260 -0.84 25.84 -39.67
CA SER A 260 -0.56 26.27 -41.06
C SER A 260 0.55 25.47 -41.76
N LYS A 261 1.44 24.80 -41.01
CA LYS A 261 2.55 24.01 -41.56
C LYS A 261 2.24 22.50 -41.57
N GLY A 262 1.15 22.06 -40.95
CA GLY A 262 0.67 20.68 -41.00
C GLY A 262 0.26 20.11 -39.64
N ALA A 263 0.33 18.79 -39.52
CA ALA A 263 -0.07 18.09 -38.30
C ALA A 263 0.84 18.39 -37.10
N LEU A 264 0.26 18.32 -35.91
CA LEU A 264 0.91 18.48 -34.60
C LEU A 264 0.54 17.29 -33.71
N SER A 265 1.52 16.76 -32.98
CA SER A 265 1.33 15.84 -31.86
C SER A 265 1.55 16.60 -30.56
N LEU A 266 0.60 16.51 -29.64
CA LEU A 266 0.59 17.28 -28.40
C LEU A 266 0.68 16.32 -27.20
N ARG A 267 1.65 16.55 -26.31
CA ARG A 267 1.69 15.95 -24.98
C ARG A 267 1.28 17.01 -23.97
N ILE A 268 0.25 16.72 -23.17
CA ILE A 268 -0.35 17.70 -22.28
C ILE A 268 -0.38 17.18 -20.85
N LEU A 269 0.16 17.96 -19.92
CA LEU A 269 0.18 17.69 -18.49
C LEU A 269 -0.80 18.63 -17.77
N GLY A 270 -1.97 18.08 -17.45
CA GLY A 270 -3.00 18.77 -16.67
C GLY A 270 -2.59 19.04 -15.22
N ARG A 271 -3.37 19.87 -14.51
CA ARG A 271 -3.10 20.29 -13.12
C ARG A 271 -3.04 19.16 -12.10
N ASP A 272 -3.82 18.10 -12.31
CA ASP A 272 -3.94 16.99 -11.37
C ASP A 272 -3.07 15.76 -11.76
N GLU A 273 -2.58 15.68 -13.00
CA GLU A 273 -1.84 14.50 -13.51
C GLU A 273 -0.37 14.49 -13.06
N ALA A 274 0.23 15.65 -12.76
CA ALA A 274 1.65 15.75 -12.44
C ALA A 274 2.00 15.45 -10.98
N ASP A 275 1.14 15.80 -10.02
CA ASP A 275 1.35 15.42 -8.61
C ASP A 275 1.49 13.90 -8.47
N ALA A 276 0.74 13.14 -9.29
CA ALA A 276 0.83 11.68 -9.32
C ALA A 276 2.13 11.17 -9.99
N GLN A 277 2.70 11.92 -10.92
CA GLN A 277 3.93 11.57 -11.63
C GLN A 277 5.18 11.83 -10.79
N VAL A 278 5.27 12.96 -10.08
CA VAL A 278 6.41 13.26 -9.18
C VAL A 278 6.60 12.13 -8.17
N ILE A 279 5.49 11.63 -7.62
CA ILE A 279 5.47 10.55 -6.63
C ILE A 279 5.79 9.19 -7.25
N ASN A 280 5.23 8.89 -8.42
CA ASN A 280 5.56 7.64 -9.11
C ASN A 280 7.05 7.61 -9.50
N LYS A 281 7.56 8.73 -10.01
CA LYS A 281 9.00 8.90 -10.31
C LYS A 281 9.82 8.78 -9.02
N PHE A 282 9.41 9.44 -7.92
CA PHE A 282 10.08 9.33 -6.60
C PHE A 282 10.14 7.88 -6.13
N TRP A 283 9.00 7.19 -6.10
CA TRP A 283 8.92 5.79 -5.71
C TRP A 283 9.79 4.90 -6.58
N GLN A 284 9.80 5.12 -7.90
CA GLN A 284 10.65 4.37 -8.82
C GLN A 284 12.14 4.64 -8.59
N THR A 285 12.53 5.89 -8.37
CA THR A 285 13.92 6.29 -8.11
C THR A 285 14.46 5.71 -6.79
N PHE A 286 13.62 5.61 -5.76
CA PHE A 286 14.02 5.08 -4.46
C PHE A 286 13.97 3.55 -4.38
N LEU A 287 12.97 2.89 -4.96
CA LEU A 287 12.86 1.43 -4.90
C LEU A 287 13.71 0.71 -5.94
N TYR A 288 13.83 1.26 -7.14
CA TYR A 288 14.55 0.62 -8.24
C TYR A 288 15.91 1.28 -8.45
N LYS A 289 16.95 0.47 -8.64
CA LYS A 289 18.23 0.86 -9.24
C LYS A 289 18.02 1.08 -10.75
N ARG A 290 17.04 1.90 -11.13
CA ARG A 290 16.82 2.31 -12.52
C ARG A 290 17.48 3.67 -12.69
N GLY A 291 18.49 3.77 -13.54
CA GLY A 291 18.98 5.07 -13.98
C GLY A 291 18.07 5.57 -15.11
N GLY A 292 17.26 6.61 -14.86
CA GLY A 292 16.46 7.20 -15.93
C GLY A 292 15.32 8.12 -15.49
N SER A 293 14.64 7.87 -14.36
CA SER A 293 13.56 8.77 -13.92
C SER A 293 14.13 10.00 -13.19
N ASN A 294 14.38 11.08 -13.93
CA ASN A 294 14.65 12.39 -13.33
C ASN A 294 13.38 12.87 -12.59
N LEU A 295 13.57 13.39 -11.38
CA LEU A 295 12.51 13.96 -10.57
C LEU A 295 12.28 15.42 -10.97
N TYR A 296 11.27 15.69 -11.80
CA TYR A 296 10.84 17.05 -12.07
C TYR A 296 9.81 17.46 -11.02
N PHE A 297 10.11 18.52 -10.26
CA PHE A 297 9.19 19.04 -9.24
C PHE A 297 8.04 19.85 -9.85
N THR A 298 8.21 20.33 -11.09
CA THR A 298 7.20 21.11 -11.80
C THR A 298 6.88 20.51 -13.16
N ARG A 299 5.63 20.73 -13.60
CA ARG A 299 5.13 20.31 -14.92
C ARG A 299 5.84 20.99 -16.08
N LEU A 300 6.27 22.23 -15.86
CA LEU A 300 7.00 23.00 -16.86
C LEU A 300 8.37 22.36 -17.10
N GLN A 301 9.10 22.04 -16.01
CA GLN A 301 10.37 21.34 -16.10
C GLN A 301 10.28 20.01 -16.86
N ASP A 302 9.18 19.25 -16.69
CA ASP A 302 9.01 17.96 -17.39
C ASP A 302 8.90 18.16 -18.91
N VAL A 303 8.03 19.07 -19.39
CA VAL A 303 7.86 19.33 -20.83
C VAL A 303 9.05 20.06 -21.45
N GLU A 304 9.67 20.99 -20.72
CA GLU A 304 10.86 21.72 -21.20
C GLU A 304 12.08 20.80 -21.26
N HIS A 305 12.23 19.89 -20.30
CA HIS A 305 13.32 18.91 -20.34
C HIS A 305 13.17 17.94 -21.51
N GLU A 306 11.96 17.42 -21.75
CA GLU A 306 11.74 16.56 -22.93
C GLU A 306 12.09 17.31 -24.22
N ALA A 307 11.63 18.56 -24.38
CA ALA A 307 12.00 19.41 -25.51
C ALA A 307 13.52 19.62 -25.63
N TYR A 308 14.20 19.89 -24.51
CA TYR A 308 15.65 20.04 -24.45
C TYR A 308 16.37 18.77 -24.92
N VAL A 309 15.94 17.58 -24.47
CA VAL A 309 16.55 16.32 -24.90
C VAL A 309 16.33 16.08 -26.39
N ILE A 310 15.14 16.37 -26.92
CA ILE A 310 14.86 16.23 -28.36
C ILE A 310 15.77 17.15 -29.18
N LEU A 311 15.87 18.43 -28.80
CA LEU A 311 16.75 19.40 -29.48
C LEU A 311 18.23 18.96 -29.42
N LEU A 312 18.69 18.47 -28.26
CA LEU A 312 20.05 17.94 -28.12
C LEU A 312 20.26 16.68 -28.96
N ALA A 313 19.26 15.81 -29.07
CA ALA A 313 19.32 14.62 -29.90
C ALA A 313 19.44 15.00 -31.38
N GLN A 314 18.65 15.95 -31.85
CA GLN A 314 18.74 16.48 -33.21
C GLN A 314 20.11 17.12 -33.49
N GLN A 315 20.63 17.91 -32.55
CA GLN A 315 21.98 18.51 -32.65
C GLN A 315 23.08 17.45 -32.71
N SER A 316 22.86 16.29 -32.07
CA SER A 316 23.75 15.13 -32.11
C SER A 316 23.59 14.28 -33.38
N GLY A 317 22.78 14.73 -34.34
CA GLY A 317 22.54 14.04 -35.62
C GLY A 317 21.63 12.81 -35.51
N ILE A 318 20.88 12.69 -34.42
CA ILE A 318 19.90 11.62 -34.21
C ILE A 318 18.58 12.02 -34.85
N ARG A 319 17.93 11.07 -35.53
CA ARG A 319 16.57 11.29 -36.06
C ARG A 319 15.57 11.34 -34.89
N ALA A 320 15.01 12.52 -34.64
CA ALA A 320 13.99 12.79 -33.61
C ALA A 320 12.92 13.79 -34.11
N PRO A 321 11.73 13.86 -33.48
CA PRO A 321 10.66 14.80 -33.85
C PRO A 321 11.10 16.26 -33.81
N GLU A 322 10.47 17.12 -34.63
CA GLU A 322 10.68 18.57 -34.56
C GLU A 322 9.86 19.15 -33.41
N VAL A 323 10.53 19.83 -32.48
CA VAL A 323 9.88 20.58 -31.39
C VAL A 323 9.32 21.89 -31.96
N VAL A 324 8.02 22.12 -31.80
CA VAL A 324 7.37 23.37 -32.21
C VAL A 324 7.32 24.35 -31.04
N VAL A 325 6.81 23.91 -29.88
CA VAL A 325 6.80 24.71 -28.65
C VAL A 325 6.70 23.82 -27.43
N ALA A 326 7.34 24.22 -26.33
CA ALA A 326 7.17 23.66 -25.01
C ALA A 326 6.92 24.81 -24.03
N GLY A 327 5.91 24.67 -23.16
CA GLY A 327 5.61 25.74 -22.21
C GLY A 327 4.36 25.50 -21.39
N MET A 328 4.00 26.50 -20.59
CA MET A 328 2.76 26.51 -19.81
C MET A 328 1.84 27.63 -20.28
N ALA A 329 0.56 27.31 -20.49
CA ALA A 329 -0.44 28.26 -20.93
C ALA A 329 -1.83 28.00 -20.31
N GLY A 330 -2.73 28.96 -20.47
CA GLY A 330 -4.07 28.93 -19.87
C GLY A 330 -4.05 28.77 -18.33
N PRO A 331 -4.96 27.98 -17.72
CA PRO A 331 -5.09 27.82 -16.26
C PRO A 331 -3.97 26.94 -15.64
N GLY A 332 -2.76 27.03 -16.18
CA GLY A 332 -1.57 26.30 -15.80
C GLY A 332 -1.48 24.93 -16.45
N THR A 333 -1.79 24.79 -17.75
CA THR A 333 -1.60 23.54 -18.51
C THR A 333 -0.20 23.55 -19.09
N ALA A 334 0.64 22.56 -18.77
CA ALA A 334 1.93 22.41 -19.44
C ALA A 334 1.74 21.55 -20.69
N LEU A 335 2.31 21.96 -21.81
CA LEU A 335 2.22 21.23 -23.07
C LEU A 335 3.53 21.25 -23.85
N LEU A 336 3.75 20.17 -24.58
CA LEU A 336 4.77 20.02 -25.61
C LEU A 336 4.07 19.74 -26.94
N ALA A 337 4.35 20.56 -27.94
CA ALA A 337 3.87 20.38 -29.31
C ALA A 337 5.04 20.00 -30.22
N GLU A 338 4.87 18.89 -30.95
CA GLU A 338 5.85 18.32 -31.86
C GLU A 338 5.26 18.12 -33.25
N ARG A 339 6.10 18.07 -34.28
CA ARG A 339 5.72 17.52 -35.58
C ARG A 339 5.78 16.00 -35.54
N PRO A 340 4.67 15.29 -35.81
CA PRO A 340 4.69 13.84 -35.86
C PRO A 340 5.53 13.38 -37.05
N VAL A 341 6.28 12.30 -36.84
CA VAL A 341 7.04 11.63 -37.90
C VAL A 341 6.06 10.78 -38.71
N SER A 342 6.05 10.95 -40.03
CA SER A 342 5.18 10.17 -40.94
C SER A 342 5.68 8.74 -41.05
N GLY A 343 4.87 7.76 -40.64
CA GLY A 343 5.17 6.33 -40.82
C GLY A 343 4.55 5.45 -39.73
N PRO A 344 4.53 4.11 -39.93
CA PRO A 344 4.11 3.18 -38.88
C PRO A 344 5.18 3.08 -37.78
N ARG A 345 4.75 2.79 -36.55
CA ARG A 345 5.67 2.34 -35.50
C ARG A 345 6.23 0.98 -35.85
N LEU A 346 7.45 0.68 -35.41
CA LEU A 346 8.08 -0.62 -35.64
C LEU A 346 7.24 -1.77 -35.09
N ALA A 347 6.55 -1.56 -33.96
CA ALA A 347 5.63 -2.53 -33.37
C ALA A 347 4.40 -2.85 -34.24
N ASP A 348 3.94 -1.89 -35.05
CA ASP A 348 2.74 -2.01 -35.89
C ASP A 348 3.09 -2.33 -37.37
N ALA A 349 4.37 -2.29 -37.72
CA ALA A 349 4.85 -2.52 -39.08
C ALA A 349 4.74 -4.01 -39.48
N PRO A 350 4.35 -4.33 -40.73
CA PRO A 350 4.35 -5.70 -41.21
C PRO A 350 5.77 -6.29 -41.15
N VAL A 351 5.91 -7.50 -40.58
CA VAL A 351 7.22 -8.16 -40.40
C VAL A 351 8.03 -8.29 -41.70
N LYS A 352 7.33 -8.42 -42.84
CA LYS A 352 7.93 -8.45 -44.19
C LYS A 352 8.69 -7.16 -44.56
N ASP A 353 8.25 -6.02 -44.06
CA ASP A 353 8.82 -4.70 -44.37
C ASP A 353 9.99 -4.37 -43.40
N ILE A 354 10.08 -5.11 -42.29
CA ILE A 354 11.17 -4.98 -41.32
C ILE A 354 12.37 -5.80 -41.82
N THR A 355 13.24 -5.16 -42.60
CA THR A 355 14.45 -5.80 -43.15
C THR A 355 15.63 -5.79 -42.18
N SER A 356 16.61 -6.69 -42.36
CA SER A 356 17.79 -6.73 -41.49
C SER A 356 18.68 -5.47 -41.62
N PRO A 357 18.84 -4.87 -42.81
CA PRO A 357 19.49 -3.55 -42.95
C PRO A 357 18.77 -2.44 -42.17
N LEU A 358 17.44 -2.41 -42.20
CA LEU A 358 16.63 -1.43 -41.45
C LEU A 358 16.86 -1.57 -39.93
N LEU A 359 16.84 -2.80 -39.40
CA LEU A 359 17.13 -3.05 -37.99
C LEU A 359 18.56 -2.63 -37.62
N ALA A 360 19.54 -2.93 -38.49
CA ALA A 360 20.93 -2.51 -38.26
C ALA A 360 21.10 -0.99 -38.31
N GLU A 361 20.31 -0.29 -39.13
CA GLU A 361 20.25 1.18 -39.14
C GLU A 361 19.63 1.75 -37.86
N MET A 362 18.52 1.18 -37.39
CA MET A 362 17.93 1.54 -36.10
C MET A 362 18.94 1.41 -34.96
N TRP A 363 19.67 0.29 -34.89
CA TRP A 363 20.71 0.10 -33.88
C TRP A 363 21.89 1.07 -34.00
N ARG A 364 22.18 1.58 -35.21
CA ARG A 364 23.16 2.65 -35.42
C ARG A 364 22.65 4.00 -34.89
N GLU A 365 21.35 4.30 -35.00
CA GLU A 365 20.75 5.48 -34.36
C GLU A 365 20.86 5.40 -32.83
N VAL A 366 20.57 4.23 -32.25
CA VAL A 366 20.75 4.01 -30.79
C VAL A 366 22.21 4.19 -30.38
N LYS A 367 23.15 3.71 -31.20
CA LYS A 367 24.59 3.93 -30.97
C LYS A 367 24.94 5.42 -30.97
N ARG A 368 24.40 6.22 -31.89
CA ARG A 368 24.58 7.68 -31.95
C ARG A 368 24.00 8.37 -30.71
N MET A 369 22.80 7.97 -30.29
CA MET A 369 22.17 8.45 -29.07
C MET A 369 23.03 8.22 -27.83
N HIS A 370 23.55 7.00 -27.68
CA HIS A 370 24.43 6.64 -26.57
C HIS A 370 25.78 7.37 -26.62
N ALA A 371 26.33 7.63 -27.82
CA ALA A 371 27.54 8.42 -27.99
C ALA A 371 27.34 9.90 -27.58
N GLY A 372 26.14 10.44 -27.80
CA GLY A 372 25.72 11.76 -27.29
C GLY A 372 25.44 11.79 -25.78
N ARG A 373 25.72 10.71 -25.05
CA ARG A 373 25.38 10.50 -23.63
C ARG A 373 23.87 10.60 -23.32
N ILE A 374 23.02 10.39 -24.31
CA ILE A 374 21.57 10.34 -24.15
C ILE A 374 21.15 8.88 -23.94
N SER A 375 20.31 8.62 -22.94
CA SER A 375 19.55 7.37 -22.82
C SER A 375 18.06 7.70 -22.86
N HIS A 376 17.27 6.89 -23.55
CA HIS A 376 15.83 7.06 -23.71
C HIS A 376 15.05 6.65 -22.47
N GLY A 377 15.56 5.69 -21.69
CA GLY A 377 14.95 5.19 -20.45
C GLY A 377 13.86 4.14 -20.64
N HIS A 378 13.21 4.11 -21.81
CA HIS A 378 12.07 3.24 -22.16
C HIS A 378 12.10 2.79 -23.63
N LEU A 379 13.30 2.54 -24.17
CA LEU A 379 13.46 2.27 -25.60
C LEU A 379 12.87 0.90 -26.01
N ASN A 380 11.77 0.92 -26.77
CA ASN A 380 11.13 -0.28 -27.30
C ASN A 380 10.55 -0.03 -28.71
N ALA A 381 10.02 -1.07 -29.36
CA ALA A 381 9.51 -0.98 -30.73
C ALA A 381 8.32 0.00 -30.94
N ASN A 382 7.63 0.44 -29.88
CA ASN A 382 6.61 1.50 -29.98
C ASN A 382 7.22 2.91 -30.09
N HIS A 383 8.47 3.08 -29.64
CA HIS A 383 9.20 4.35 -29.64
C HIS A 383 10.11 4.51 -30.87
N ILE A 384 9.95 3.63 -31.87
CA ILE A 384 10.63 3.72 -33.17
C ILE A 384 9.58 3.90 -34.25
N VAL A 385 9.64 5.00 -34.99
CA VAL A 385 8.79 5.26 -36.16
C VAL A 385 9.61 5.03 -37.43
N LEU A 386 9.05 4.27 -38.36
CA LEU A 386 9.66 4.02 -39.67
C LEU A 386 9.33 5.16 -40.62
N GLY A 387 10.11 6.23 -40.51
CA GLY A 387 9.95 7.43 -41.33
C GLY A 387 10.49 7.27 -42.76
N PRO A 388 10.14 8.19 -43.68
CA PRO A 388 10.69 8.20 -45.05
C PRO A 388 12.21 8.34 -45.05
N SER A 389 12.76 9.04 -44.07
CA SER A 389 14.19 9.22 -43.87
C SER A 389 14.85 8.04 -43.18
N GLY A 390 14.10 6.99 -42.81
CA GLY A 390 14.54 5.82 -42.02
C GLY A 390 14.06 5.82 -40.56
N PRO A 391 14.56 4.91 -39.71
CA PRO A 391 14.07 4.72 -38.35
C PRO A 391 14.36 5.96 -37.50
N THR A 392 13.32 6.48 -36.86
CA THR A 392 13.33 7.71 -36.06
C THR A 392 12.91 7.38 -34.63
N ILE A 393 13.68 7.84 -33.65
CA ILE A 393 13.39 7.62 -32.22
C ILE A 393 12.41 8.71 -31.78
N VAL A 394 11.35 8.35 -31.06
CA VAL A 394 10.29 9.27 -30.61
C VAL A 394 9.97 9.05 -29.13
N ASP A 395 9.29 10.01 -28.49
CA ASP A 395 8.84 9.95 -27.09
C ASP A 395 10.00 9.97 -26.07
N PHE A 396 10.64 11.14 -25.96
CA PHE A 396 11.79 11.36 -25.07
C PHE A 396 11.39 11.72 -23.63
N SER A 397 10.16 11.37 -23.23
CA SER A 397 9.57 11.72 -21.93
C SER A 397 10.41 11.30 -20.73
N ASP A 398 11.07 10.15 -20.84
CA ASP A 398 11.91 9.54 -19.80
C ASP A 398 13.40 9.59 -20.14
N ALA A 399 13.75 10.36 -21.17
CA ALA A 399 15.11 10.45 -21.65
C ALA A 399 15.97 11.37 -20.76
N THR A 400 17.23 11.02 -20.62
CA THR A 400 18.20 11.77 -19.82
C THR A 400 19.51 11.96 -20.57
N THR A 401 20.11 13.14 -20.40
CA THR A 401 21.42 13.52 -20.96
C THR A 401 22.58 13.11 -20.06
N SER A 402 22.30 12.69 -18.82
CA SER A 402 23.29 12.19 -17.86
C SER A 402 23.24 10.66 -17.80
N SER A 403 23.24 10.01 -18.97
CA SER A 403 23.09 8.55 -19.02
C SER A 403 24.26 7.80 -18.36
N THR A 404 23.90 6.88 -17.46
CA THR A 404 24.85 5.90 -16.92
C THR A 404 25.01 4.73 -17.88
N GLU A 405 26.07 3.96 -17.73
CA GLU A 405 26.24 2.71 -18.51
C GLU A 405 25.07 1.75 -18.29
N GLN A 406 24.58 1.64 -17.05
CA GLN A 406 23.42 0.82 -16.72
C GLN A 406 22.14 1.30 -17.44
N SER A 407 21.91 2.61 -17.53
CA SER A 407 20.78 3.20 -18.27
C SER A 407 20.82 2.85 -19.75
N ARG A 408 22.00 2.99 -20.37
CA ARG A 408 22.20 2.63 -21.78
C ARG A 408 22.02 1.13 -22.02
N SER A 409 22.55 0.30 -21.14
CA SER A 409 22.35 -1.16 -21.21
C SER A 409 20.88 -1.57 -21.02
N ALA A 410 20.10 -0.82 -20.23
CA ALA A 410 18.67 -1.03 -20.08
C ALA A 410 17.89 -0.74 -21.36
N ASP A 411 18.21 0.35 -22.06
CA ASP A 411 17.62 0.68 -23.37
C ASP A 411 17.92 -0.42 -24.42
N VAL A 412 19.16 -0.95 -24.42
CA VAL A 412 19.54 -2.05 -25.32
C VAL A 412 18.79 -3.32 -24.97
N ALA A 413 18.67 -3.67 -23.70
CA ALA A 413 17.95 -4.85 -23.24
C ALA A 413 16.46 -4.78 -23.65
N GLU A 414 15.81 -3.64 -23.44
CA GLU A 414 14.38 -3.45 -23.75
C GLU A 414 14.12 -3.43 -25.27
N LEU A 415 14.96 -2.75 -26.06
CA LEU A 415 14.84 -2.74 -27.50
C LEU A 415 15.15 -4.10 -28.13
N LEU A 416 16.13 -4.83 -27.59
CA LEU A 416 16.45 -6.20 -28.03
C LEU A 416 15.27 -7.14 -27.76
N ALA A 417 14.69 -7.08 -26.56
CA ALA A 417 13.53 -7.89 -26.22
C ALA A 417 12.31 -7.56 -27.10
N SER A 418 11.99 -6.29 -27.29
CA SER A 418 10.84 -5.90 -28.13
C SER A 418 11.03 -6.24 -29.61
N THR A 419 12.22 -6.02 -30.17
CA THR A 419 12.50 -6.41 -31.57
C THR A 419 12.54 -7.93 -31.77
N ALA A 420 13.06 -8.68 -30.80
CA ALA A 420 13.06 -10.14 -30.84
C ALA A 420 11.66 -10.75 -30.79
N GLN A 421 10.66 -10.08 -30.17
CA GLN A 421 9.27 -10.52 -30.24
C GLN A 421 8.67 -10.37 -31.65
N ILE A 422 9.15 -9.41 -32.43
CA ILE A 422 8.62 -9.09 -33.77
C ILE A 422 9.30 -9.95 -34.84
N VAL A 423 10.63 -10.04 -34.83
CA VAL A 423 11.41 -10.68 -35.90
C VAL A 423 12.10 -11.99 -35.50
N GLY A 424 11.94 -12.41 -34.24
CA GLY A 424 12.60 -13.58 -33.66
C GLY A 424 13.99 -13.28 -33.07
N GLY A 425 14.35 -14.02 -32.01
CA GLY A 425 15.58 -13.81 -31.23
C GLY A 425 16.86 -13.82 -32.06
N LYS A 426 17.09 -14.89 -32.84
CA LYS A 426 18.32 -15.04 -33.67
C LYS A 426 18.55 -13.85 -34.59
N ARG A 427 17.50 -13.38 -35.27
CA ARG A 427 17.58 -12.27 -36.22
C ARG A 427 17.79 -10.94 -35.51
N ALA A 428 17.07 -10.68 -34.41
CA ALA A 428 17.22 -9.47 -33.62
C ALA A 428 18.63 -9.35 -33.02
N ILE A 429 19.15 -10.42 -32.42
CA ILE A 429 20.51 -10.47 -31.85
C ILE A 429 21.56 -10.20 -32.94
N ALA A 430 21.44 -10.83 -34.11
CA ALA A 430 22.38 -10.62 -35.22
C ALA A 430 22.38 -9.16 -35.70
N CYS A 431 21.21 -8.52 -35.83
CA CYS A 431 21.10 -7.12 -36.24
C CYS A 431 21.62 -6.17 -35.15
N ALA A 432 21.36 -6.44 -33.88
CA ALA A 432 21.86 -5.67 -32.75
C ALA A 432 23.39 -5.66 -32.74
N ARG A 433 24.02 -6.84 -32.81
CA ARG A 433 25.48 -6.98 -32.86
C ARG A 433 26.11 -6.20 -34.01
N ARG A 434 25.51 -6.23 -35.20
CA ARG A 434 26.00 -5.48 -36.37
C ARG A 434 25.84 -3.97 -36.23
N GLY A 435 24.75 -3.50 -35.63
CA GLY A 435 24.44 -2.07 -35.55
C GLY A 435 25.08 -1.35 -34.36
N ILE A 436 24.90 -1.88 -33.13
CA ILE A 436 25.38 -1.22 -31.90
C ILE A 436 26.72 -1.78 -31.41
N GLY A 437 27.03 -3.04 -31.75
CA GLY A 437 28.28 -3.73 -31.40
C GLY A 437 28.11 -4.82 -30.33
N THR A 438 28.93 -5.86 -30.43
CA THR A 438 28.87 -7.05 -29.56
C THR A 438 29.06 -6.71 -28.08
N ALA A 439 30.05 -5.88 -27.73
CA ALA A 439 30.34 -5.53 -26.33
C ALA A 439 29.14 -4.88 -25.62
N VAL A 440 28.41 -4.01 -26.35
CA VAL A 440 27.22 -3.33 -25.82
C VAL A 440 26.06 -4.32 -25.60
N VAL A 441 25.90 -5.30 -26.49
CA VAL A 441 24.90 -6.37 -26.33
C VAL A 441 25.22 -7.23 -25.11
N VAL A 442 26.49 -7.59 -24.89
CA VAL A 442 26.93 -8.36 -23.71
C VAL A 442 26.61 -7.62 -22.41
N ALA A 443 26.89 -6.32 -22.35
CA ALA A 443 26.61 -5.49 -21.18
C ALA A 443 25.10 -5.39 -20.84
N ALA A 444 24.21 -5.65 -21.81
CA ALA A 444 22.77 -5.62 -21.64
C ALA A 444 22.17 -6.94 -21.13
N LEU A 445 22.89 -8.07 -21.24
CA LEU A 445 22.36 -9.40 -20.89
C LEU A 445 21.89 -9.53 -19.42
N PRO A 446 22.60 -9.00 -18.39
CA PRO A 446 22.14 -9.06 -17.00
C PRO A 446 20.83 -8.30 -16.73
N LEU A 447 20.44 -7.42 -17.67
CA LEU A 447 19.26 -6.56 -17.62
C LEU A 447 18.06 -7.12 -18.40
N LEU A 448 18.18 -8.28 -19.05
CA LEU A 448 17.06 -8.99 -19.69
C LEU A 448 16.12 -9.63 -18.65
N GLN A 449 15.46 -8.79 -17.85
CA GLN A 449 14.53 -9.21 -16.81
C GLN A 449 13.31 -8.28 -16.74
N PRO A 450 12.13 -8.78 -16.35
CA PRO A 450 10.90 -7.99 -16.36
C PRO A 450 10.97 -6.69 -15.55
N ALA A 451 11.83 -6.63 -14.53
CA ALA A 451 12.01 -5.47 -13.67
C ALA A 451 12.65 -4.24 -14.37
N VAL A 452 13.33 -4.43 -15.51
CA VAL A 452 13.92 -3.34 -16.30
C VAL A 452 12.90 -2.69 -17.21
N PHE A 453 12.01 -3.46 -17.82
CA PHE A 453 11.25 -2.97 -18.97
C PHE A 453 10.12 -2.01 -18.62
N SER A 454 9.68 -1.20 -19.57
CA SER A 454 8.48 -0.36 -19.45
C SER A 454 7.22 -1.13 -19.07
N SER A 455 6.21 -0.42 -18.56
CA SER A 455 4.91 -1.01 -18.22
C SER A 455 4.15 -1.56 -19.43
N GLU A 456 4.51 -1.10 -20.63
CA GLU A 456 3.93 -1.48 -21.93
C GLU A 456 4.38 -2.88 -22.36
N MET A 457 5.66 -3.20 -22.12
CA MET A 457 6.22 -4.53 -22.36
C MET A 457 5.80 -5.57 -21.30
N ARG A 458 5.36 -5.13 -20.12
CA ARG A 458 5.05 -6.04 -19.00
C ARG A 458 3.63 -6.61 -19.10
N PRO A 459 3.47 -7.94 -19.15
CA PRO A 459 2.15 -8.55 -19.12
C PRO A 459 1.42 -8.24 -17.80
N ARG A 460 0.16 -7.77 -17.90
CA ARG A 460 -0.67 -7.41 -16.73
C ARG A 460 -1.25 -8.62 -15.98
N LYS A 461 -1.36 -9.79 -16.62
CA LYS A 461 -1.93 -11.02 -16.05
C LYS A 461 -0.84 -11.99 -15.59
N ARG A 462 -1.14 -12.83 -14.58
CA ARG A 462 -0.17 -13.74 -13.93
C ARG A 462 0.42 -14.80 -14.86
N LYS A 463 -0.39 -15.50 -15.67
CA LYS A 463 0.08 -16.54 -16.60
C LYS A 463 1.01 -15.96 -17.70
N PRO A 464 0.63 -14.88 -18.40
CA PRO A 464 1.53 -14.20 -19.34
C PRO A 464 2.87 -13.70 -18.76
N ARG A 465 2.96 -13.46 -17.43
CA ARG A 465 4.22 -13.04 -16.78
C ARG A 465 5.23 -14.18 -16.67
N ALA A 466 4.78 -15.41 -16.44
CA ALA A 466 5.67 -16.57 -16.41
C ALA A 466 6.23 -16.84 -17.80
N ASP A 467 5.36 -16.91 -18.80
CA ASP A 467 5.73 -17.09 -20.22
C ASP A 467 6.72 -16.01 -20.69
N PHE A 468 6.51 -14.75 -20.27
CA PHE A 468 7.42 -13.65 -20.59
C PHE A 468 8.78 -13.77 -19.89
N LYS A 469 8.82 -14.28 -18.65
CA LYS A 469 10.09 -14.53 -17.95
C LYS A 469 10.89 -15.63 -18.65
N ASP A 470 10.20 -16.69 -19.06
CA ASP A 470 10.83 -17.81 -19.78
C ASP A 470 11.36 -17.34 -21.14
N TYR A 471 10.58 -16.56 -21.89
CA TYR A 471 11.01 -15.91 -23.13
C TYR A 471 12.31 -15.10 -22.96
N LEU A 472 12.42 -14.29 -21.90
CA LEU A 472 13.63 -13.50 -21.64
C LEU A 472 14.82 -14.37 -21.26
N SER A 473 14.58 -15.48 -20.55
CA SER A 473 15.63 -16.44 -20.24
C SER A 473 16.19 -17.06 -21.52
N THR A 474 15.33 -17.48 -22.45
CA THR A 474 15.72 -18.02 -23.76
C THR A 474 16.48 -16.99 -24.58
N LEU A 475 15.99 -15.74 -24.65
CA LEU A 475 16.65 -14.68 -25.39
C LEU A 475 18.05 -14.36 -24.83
N ARG A 476 18.22 -14.42 -23.50
CA ARG A 476 19.51 -14.21 -22.85
C ARG A 476 20.49 -15.34 -23.15
N ILE A 477 20.05 -16.59 -23.14
CA ILE A 477 20.85 -17.77 -23.51
C ILE A 477 21.28 -17.67 -24.98
N ASP A 478 20.34 -17.41 -25.89
CA ASP A 478 20.61 -17.26 -27.32
C ASP A 478 21.60 -16.12 -27.60
N ALA A 479 21.45 -15.00 -26.89
CA ALA A 479 22.34 -13.86 -27.04
C ALA A 479 23.75 -14.16 -26.50
N ALA A 480 23.86 -14.79 -25.32
CA ALA A 480 25.14 -15.21 -24.73
C ALA A 480 25.89 -16.17 -25.65
N ALA A 481 25.19 -17.18 -26.21
CA ALA A 481 25.74 -18.11 -27.18
C ALA A 481 26.20 -17.39 -28.47
N ALA A 482 25.41 -16.44 -28.98
CA ALA A 482 25.76 -15.68 -30.17
C ALA A 482 26.94 -14.71 -29.97
N THR A 483 27.19 -14.25 -28.73
CA THR A 483 28.30 -13.37 -28.38
C THR A 483 29.56 -14.11 -27.90
N GLY A 484 29.48 -15.42 -27.67
CA GLY A 484 30.59 -16.23 -27.17
C GLY A 484 30.91 -15.99 -25.69
N THR A 485 29.90 -15.66 -24.88
CA THR A 485 30.05 -15.35 -23.44
C THR A 485 29.22 -16.32 -22.61
N GLU A 486 29.67 -16.67 -21.40
CA GLU A 486 28.84 -17.42 -20.44
C GLU A 486 27.62 -16.60 -19.99
N GLU A 487 26.53 -17.28 -19.61
CA GLU A 487 25.30 -16.63 -19.18
C GLU A 487 25.52 -15.83 -17.88
N PRO A 488 25.44 -14.49 -17.90
CA PRO A 488 25.70 -13.71 -16.70
C PRO A 488 24.53 -13.80 -15.71
N PRO A 489 24.80 -13.80 -14.39
CA PRO A 489 23.75 -13.76 -13.38
C PRO A 489 22.91 -12.47 -13.50
N LEU A 490 21.62 -12.57 -13.19
CA LEU A 490 20.73 -11.40 -13.22
C LEU A 490 21.16 -10.37 -12.18
N GLN A 491 21.23 -9.10 -12.59
CA GLN A 491 21.55 -8.02 -11.66
C GLN A 491 20.38 -7.77 -10.69
N GLN A 492 20.66 -7.62 -9.40
CA GLN A 492 19.63 -7.21 -8.43
C GLN A 492 19.29 -5.73 -8.59
N LEU A 493 18.09 -5.44 -9.08
CA LEU A 493 17.63 -4.09 -9.39
C LEU A 493 16.83 -3.42 -8.27
N TYR A 494 16.44 -4.14 -7.22
CA TYR A 494 15.76 -3.54 -6.07
C TYR A 494 16.80 -2.98 -5.10
N ARG A 495 16.63 -1.72 -4.68
CA ARG A 495 17.50 -1.08 -3.67
C ARG A 495 17.14 -1.57 -2.27
N PHE A 496 15.85 -1.72 -1.99
CA PHE A 496 15.31 -2.16 -0.71
C PHE A 496 14.06 -3.00 -0.91
N ASN A 497 13.89 -4.05 -0.12
CA ASN A 497 12.62 -4.74 -0.02
C ASN A 497 11.73 -3.92 0.93
N LEU A 498 10.57 -3.45 0.48
CA LEU A 498 9.65 -2.62 1.30
C LEU A 498 9.31 -3.31 2.63
N THR A 499 9.24 -4.64 2.61
CA THR A 499 9.05 -5.48 3.80
C THR A 499 10.18 -5.30 4.82
N GLN A 500 11.44 -5.16 4.38
CA GLN A 500 12.58 -4.94 5.28
C GLN A 500 12.55 -3.54 5.92
N ILE A 501 12.09 -2.52 5.19
CA ILE A 501 11.95 -1.16 5.75
C ILE A 501 10.81 -1.14 6.78
N LEU A 502 9.64 -1.71 6.44
CA LEU A 502 8.50 -1.76 7.35
C LEU A 502 8.82 -2.56 8.63
N MET A 503 9.56 -3.65 8.50
CA MET A 503 10.12 -4.40 9.61
C MET A 503 11.01 -3.54 10.49
N ALA A 504 12.03 -2.88 9.91
CA ALA A 504 12.98 -2.07 10.67
C ALA A 504 12.28 -0.92 11.41
N VAL A 505 11.33 -0.24 10.76
CA VAL A 505 10.52 0.83 11.37
C VAL A 505 9.61 0.26 12.46
N GLY A 506 8.93 -0.87 12.22
CA GLY A 506 8.08 -1.52 13.21
C GLY A 506 8.85 -1.97 14.46
N THR A 507 10.05 -2.54 14.27
CA THR A 507 10.96 -2.91 15.37
C THR A 507 11.43 -1.68 16.13
N LEU A 508 11.82 -0.59 15.46
CA LEU A 508 12.21 0.66 16.12
C LEU A 508 11.07 1.26 16.95
N ILE A 509 9.84 1.26 16.42
CA ILE A 509 8.65 1.72 17.16
C ILE A 509 8.39 0.83 18.39
N ALA A 510 8.50 -0.49 18.23
CA ALA A 510 8.30 -1.43 19.33
C ALA A 510 9.33 -1.24 20.44
N VAL A 511 10.62 -1.11 20.09
CA VAL A 511 11.70 -0.84 21.04
C VAL A 511 11.48 0.50 21.74
N PHE A 512 11.13 1.56 20.99
CA PHE A 512 10.84 2.86 21.57
C PHE A 512 9.65 2.82 22.54
N ALA A 513 8.57 2.15 22.18
CA ALA A 513 7.39 1.99 23.03
C ALA A 513 7.69 1.18 24.29
N LEU A 514 8.44 0.08 24.19
CA LEU A 514 8.87 -0.71 25.35
C LEU A 514 9.80 0.10 26.27
N MET A 515 10.73 0.87 25.69
CA MET A 515 11.61 1.78 26.45
C MET A 515 10.82 2.88 27.16
N SER A 516 9.73 3.38 26.56
CA SER A 516 8.88 4.42 27.18
C SER A 516 8.07 3.92 28.39
N GLN A 517 7.90 2.60 28.53
CA GLN A 517 7.22 1.99 29.68
C GLN A 517 8.16 1.78 30.89
N ILE A 518 9.47 1.90 30.70
CA ILE A 518 10.46 1.79 31.77
C ILE A 518 10.47 3.11 32.55
N SER A 519 9.96 3.08 33.79
CA SER A 519 9.88 4.26 34.65
C SER A 519 11.25 4.63 35.26
N ASP A 520 12.08 3.64 35.61
CA ASP A 520 13.45 3.83 36.08
C ASP A 520 14.41 2.81 35.41
N PRO A 521 15.36 3.26 34.57
CA PRO A 521 16.33 2.39 33.91
C PRO A 521 17.25 1.63 34.85
N GLU A 522 17.57 2.17 36.03
CA GLU A 522 18.45 1.50 36.99
C GLU A 522 17.72 0.34 37.67
N GLU A 523 16.45 0.55 38.07
CA GLU A 523 15.61 -0.49 38.67
C GLU A 523 15.37 -1.66 37.69
N PHE A 524 15.06 -1.36 36.43
CA PHE A 524 14.97 -2.38 35.37
C PHE A 524 16.26 -3.20 35.24
N TRP A 525 17.43 -2.54 35.26
CA TRP A 525 18.71 -3.22 35.14
C TRP A 525 19.04 -4.08 36.35
N GLN A 526 18.64 -3.66 37.55
CA GLN A 526 18.77 -4.48 38.76
C GLN A 526 17.86 -5.71 38.70
N THR A 527 16.60 -5.56 38.27
CA THR A 527 15.65 -6.67 38.10
C THR A 527 16.20 -7.73 37.13
N VAL A 528 16.78 -7.31 36.01
CA VAL A 528 17.44 -8.22 35.05
C VAL A 528 18.68 -8.91 35.65
N LYS A 529 19.48 -8.21 36.46
CA LYS A 529 20.66 -8.79 37.12
C LYS A 529 20.30 -9.79 38.22
N SER A 530 19.25 -9.53 38.97
CA SER A 530 18.75 -10.43 40.02
C SER A 530 17.98 -11.63 39.48
N ALA A 531 17.83 -11.72 38.16
CA ALA A 531 17.05 -12.77 37.52
C ALA A 531 17.57 -14.17 37.87
N SER A 532 16.64 -15.07 38.20
CA SER A 532 17.02 -16.45 38.48
C SER A 532 17.33 -17.19 37.17
N TRP A 533 18.56 -17.68 37.05
CA TRP A 533 19.02 -18.43 35.88
C TRP A 533 18.34 -19.80 35.74
N ALA A 534 17.86 -20.37 36.85
CA ALA A 534 17.15 -21.64 36.86
C ALA A 534 15.82 -21.54 36.09
N TRP A 535 14.98 -20.55 36.38
CA TRP A 535 13.72 -20.32 35.67
C TRP A 535 13.94 -19.93 34.20
N LEU A 536 14.96 -19.13 33.89
CA LEU A 536 15.32 -18.81 32.49
C LEU A 536 15.77 -20.04 31.70
N SER A 537 16.50 -20.96 32.34
CA SER A 537 16.92 -22.22 31.70
C SER A 537 15.70 -23.13 31.43
N ILE A 538 14.75 -23.19 32.35
CA ILE A 538 13.48 -23.90 32.16
C ILE A 538 12.68 -23.28 31.00
N ALA A 539 12.55 -21.95 30.98
CA ALA A 539 11.91 -21.21 29.90
C ALA A 539 12.53 -21.55 28.54
N LEU A 540 13.87 -21.58 28.47
CA LEU A 540 14.61 -21.91 27.25
C LEU A 540 14.35 -23.33 26.78
N ILE A 541 14.40 -24.31 27.70
CA ILE A 541 14.12 -25.72 27.37
C ILE A 541 12.70 -25.85 26.83
N VAL A 542 11.70 -25.32 27.53
CA VAL A 542 10.30 -25.40 27.12
C VAL A 542 10.08 -24.72 25.77
N SER A 543 10.74 -23.59 25.52
CA SER A 543 10.71 -22.89 24.23
C SER A 543 11.29 -23.71 23.08
N PHE A 544 12.26 -24.62 23.30
CA PHE A 544 12.67 -25.55 22.25
C PHE A 544 11.64 -26.65 22.03
N LEU A 545 10.96 -27.10 23.10
CA LEU A 545 9.94 -28.13 22.99
C LEU A 545 8.67 -27.65 22.27
N THR A 546 8.37 -26.35 22.23
CA THR A 546 7.23 -25.81 21.45
C THR A 546 7.31 -26.17 19.96
N ASN A 547 8.53 -26.36 19.42
CA ASN A 547 8.73 -26.82 18.04
C ASN A 547 8.08 -28.20 17.80
N PHE A 548 8.07 -29.08 18.80
CA PHE A 548 7.38 -30.38 18.71
C PHE A 548 5.87 -30.21 18.76
N ALA A 549 5.34 -29.34 19.62
CA ALA A 549 3.90 -29.06 19.66
C ALA A 549 3.38 -28.49 18.33
N THR A 550 4.16 -27.56 17.74
CA THR A 550 3.87 -26.98 16.42
C THR A 550 4.02 -28.01 15.29
N ALA A 551 4.99 -28.91 15.39
CA ALA A 551 5.13 -30.03 14.45
C ALA A 551 3.94 -31.00 14.51
N ILE A 552 3.44 -31.32 15.71
CA ILE A 552 2.23 -32.13 15.91
C ILE A 552 1.01 -31.44 15.29
N SER A 553 0.86 -30.13 15.50
CA SER A 553 -0.20 -29.33 14.86
C SER A 553 -0.12 -29.41 13.33
N LEU A 554 1.08 -29.24 12.77
CA LEU A 554 1.33 -29.35 11.33
C LEU A 554 0.95 -30.73 10.78
N MET A 555 1.26 -31.82 11.48
CA MET A 555 0.84 -33.17 11.09
C MET A 555 -0.67 -33.33 11.01
N GLY A 556 -1.43 -32.60 11.84
CA GLY A 556 -2.89 -32.58 11.78
C GLY A 556 -3.45 -31.90 10.51
N THR A 557 -2.64 -31.08 9.82
CA THR A 557 -3.07 -30.33 8.64
C THR A 557 -2.83 -31.05 7.31
N VAL A 558 -2.08 -32.15 7.32
CA VAL A 558 -1.69 -32.89 6.11
C VAL A 558 -2.18 -34.33 6.16
N PRO A 559 -2.51 -34.94 5.00
CA PRO A 559 -3.06 -36.27 4.97
C PRO A 559 -2.01 -37.39 5.13
N ILE A 560 -0.72 -37.07 4.99
CA ILE A 560 0.41 -38.00 5.07
C ILE A 560 1.06 -38.00 6.46
N SER A 561 1.73 -39.09 6.81
CA SER A 561 2.52 -39.17 8.05
C SER A 561 3.86 -38.47 7.87
N LEU A 562 4.06 -37.35 8.57
CA LEU A 562 5.35 -36.67 8.61
C LEU A 562 6.24 -37.22 9.75
N PRO A 563 7.56 -37.32 9.56
CA PRO A 563 8.49 -37.67 10.64
C PRO A 563 8.58 -36.54 11.67
N LEU A 564 8.29 -36.84 12.95
CA LEU A 564 8.18 -35.82 14.02
C LEU A 564 9.46 -35.01 14.21
N VAL A 565 10.60 -35.68 14.27
CA VAL A 565 11.89 -35.02 14.50
C VAL A 565 12.21 -34.04 13.37
N ARG A 566 12.05 -34.45 12.10
CA ARG A 566 12.32 -33.60 10.95
C ARG A 566 11.28 -32.47 10.79
N THR A 567 10.05 -32.72 11.23
CA THR A 567 9.01 -31.69 11.25
C THR A 567 9.26 -30.66 12.36
N ALA A 568 9.77 -31.08 13.52
CA ALA A 568 10.20 -30.16 14.58
C ALA A 568 11.46 -29.38 14.17
N GLU A 569 12.40 -30.02 13.48
CA GLU A 569 13.57 -29.39 12.87
C GLU A 569 13.15 -28.30 11.85
N LEU A 570 12.11 -28.56 11.06
CA LEU A 570 11.50 -27.56 10.18
C LEU A 570 10.95 -26.37 10.96
N GLN A 571 10.19 -26.59 12.05
CA GLN A 571 9.68 -25.50 12.88
C GLN A 571 10.81 -24.65 13.47
N LEU A 572 11.90 -25.29 13.90
CA LEU A 572 13.08 -24.60 14.37
C LEU A 572 13.77 -23.79 13.25
N SER A 573 13.89 -24.35 12.05
CA SER A 573 14.39 -23.68 10.84
C SER A 573 13.54 -22.46 10.45
N MET A 574 12.22 -22.51 10.66
CA MET A 574 11.33 -21.40 10.39
C MET A 574 11.64 -20.18 11.28
N SER A 575 12.15 -20.37 12.51
CA SER A 575 12.58 -19.27 13.38
C SER A 575 13.70 -18.44 12.74
N PHE A 576 14.70 -19.10 12.13
CA PHE A 576 15.74 -18.43 11.35
C PHE A 576 15.19 -17.85 10.04
N SER A 577 14.40 -18.62 9.30
CA SER A 577 13.89 -18.23 7.99
C SER A 577 12.96 -17.01 8.07
N ASN A 578 12.17 -16.89 9.13
CA ASN A 578 11.33 -15.74 9.39
C ASN A 578 12.14 -14.50 9.82
N LEU A 579 13.30 -14.68 10.43
CA LEU A 579 14.22 -13.58 10.72
C LEU A 579 14.92 -13.08 9.44
N ALA A 580 15.36 -13.99 8.58
CA ALA A 580 16.05 -13.68 7.33
C ALA A 580 15.11 -13.10 6.23
N VAL A 581 13.93 -13.70 6.07
CA VAL A 581 12.90 -13.27 5.11
C VAL A 581 11.54 -13.22 5.82
N PRO A 582 11.18 -12.07 6.39
CA PRO A 582 9.98 -11.94 7.20
C PRO A 582 8.68 -12.32 6.50
N ALA A 583 7.81 -13.03 7.23
CA ALA A 583 6.51 -13.59 6.81
C ALA A 583 6.52 -14.61 5.66
N VAL A 584 7.55 -14.63 4.82
CA VAL A 584 7.61 -15.48 3.63
C VAL A 584 8.62 -16.61 3.77
N GLY A 585 9.72 -16.39 4.51
CA GLY A 585 10.82 -17.34 4.63
C GLY A 585 10.39 -18.67 5.23
N GLY A 586 9.80 -18.65 6.43
CA GLY A 586 9.33 -19.88 7.08
C GLY A 586 8.22 -20.57 6.28
N MET A 587 7.28 -19.81 5.72
CA MET A 587 6.19 -20.38 4.91
C MET A 587 6.73 -21.05 3.62
N ALA A 588 7.71 -20.43 2.96
CA ALA A 588 8.36 -21.01 1.78
C ALA A 588 9.11 -22.29 2.13
N ALA A 589 9.86 -22.30 3.25
CA ALA A 589 10.54 -23.50 3.75
C ALA A 589 9.55 -24.62 4.05
N GLN A 590 8.43 -24.31 4.72
CA GLN A 590 7.39 -25.28 5.01
C GLN A 590 6.71 -25.84 3.76
N ILE A 591 6.30 -24.98 2.82
CA ILE A 591 5.71 -25.43 1.54
C ILE A 591 6.69 -26.37 0.83
N ARG A 592 7.96 -25.99 0.77
CA ARG A 592 8.99 -26.75 0.08
C ARG A 592 9.26 -28.10 0.75
N PHE A 593 9.31 -28.13 2.08
CA PHE A 593 9.38 -29.36 2.87
C PHE A 593 8.20 -30.29 2.57
N LEU A 594 6.97 -29.78 2.59
CA LEU A 594 5.79 -30.57 2.28
C LEU A 594 5.80 -31.10 0.83
N GLN A 595 6.30 -30.31 -0.13
CA GLN A 595 6.48 -30.76 -1.51
C GLN A 595 7.50 -31.90 -1.63
N LYS A 596 8.62 -31.81 -0.92
CA LYS A 596 9.64 -32.88 -0.86
C LYS A 596 9.10 -34.16 -0.24
N GLN A 597 8.12 -34.04 0.66
CA GLN A 597 7.39 -35.18 1.27
C GLN A 597 6.25 -35.72 0.39
N GLY A 598 6.07 -35.20 -0.83
CA GLY A 598 5.09 -35.69 -1.80
C GLY A 598 3.72 -35.00 -1.77
N ILE A 599 3.57 -33.87 -1.06
CA ILE A 599 2.34 -33.08 -1.07
C ILE A 599 2.33 -32.13 -2.28
N ASP A 600 1.22 -32.06 -3.00
CA ASP A 600 1.08 -31.11 -4.10
C ASP A 600 1.12 -29.65 -3.62
N LEU A 601 1.48 -28.71 -4.50
CA LEU A 601 1.65 -27.30 -4.14
C LEU A 601 0.37 -26.67 -3.56
N ALA A 602 -0.82 -27.05 -4.04
CA ALA A 602 -2.07 -26.45 -3.59
C ALA A 602 -2.39 -26.90 -2.16
N SER A 603 -2.23 -28.19 -1.88
CA SER A 603 -2.39 -28.75 -0.53
C SER A 603 -1.34 -28.22 0.44
N ALA A 604 -0.06 -28.12 0.03
CA ALA A 604 1.01 -27.57 0.87
C ALA A 604 0.75 -26.11 1.29
N VAL A 605 0.24 -25.29 0.36
CA VAL A 605 -0.17 -23.90 0.64
C VAL A 605 -1.39 -23.84 1.58
N ALA A 606 -2.36 -24.72 1.38
CA ALA A 606 -3.57 -24.78 2.20
C ALA A 606 -3.26 -25.21 3.65
N SER A 607 -2.43 -26.24 3.82
CA SER A 607 -1.98 -26.78 5.11
C SER A 607 -1.14 -25.77 5.89
N GLY A 608 -0.24 -25.05 5.22
CA GLY A 608 0.66 -24.10 5.89
C GLY A 608 0.09 -22.71 6.20
N GLY A 609 -1.04 -22.32 5.59
CA GLY A 609 -1.60 -20.98 5.73
C GLY A 609 -2.98 -20.92 6.35
N LEU A 610 -3.97 -21.57 5.76
CA LEU A 610 -5.37 -21.42 6.19
C LEU A 610 -5.77 -22.43 7.26
N LEU A 611 -5.41 -23.71 7.08
CA LEU A 611 -5.91 -24.78 7.94
C LEU A 611 -5.26 -24.74 9.33
N ALA A 612 -3.96 -24.46 9.41
CA ALA A 612 -3.23 -24.30 10.66
C ALA A 612 -3.79 -23.15 11.52
N ASN A 613 -4.06 -21.99 10.90
CA ASN A 613 -4.59 -20.82 11.59
C ASN A 613 -6.01 -21.02 12.12
N VAL A 614 -6.88 -21.66 11.33
CA VAL A 614 -8.24 -21.98 11.78
C VAL A 614 -8.20 -22.97 12.94
N GLY A 615 -7.41 -24.04 12.83
CA GLY A 615 -7.22 -25.01 13.92
C GLY A 615 -6.71 -24.35 15.20
N ASN A 616 -5.77 -23.42 15.08
CA ASN A 616 -5.24 -22.66 16.21
C ASN A 616 -6.30 -21.77 16.87
N ILE A 617 -7.10 -21.03 16.09
CA ILE A 617 -8.17 -20.16 16.62
C ILE A 617 -9.16 -20.97 17.46
N PHE A 618 -9.63 -22.12 16.97
CA PHE A 618 -10.57 -22.95 17.73
C PHE A 618 -9.94 -23.58 18.97
N ALA A 619 -8.70 -24.09 18.87
CA ALA A 619 -7.96 -24.62 20.00
C ALA A 619 -7.74 -23.56 21.09
N CYS A 620 -7.32 -22.36 20.69
CA CYS A 620 -7.16 -21.20 21.57
C CYS A 620 -8.49 -20.75 22.18
N ALA A 621 -9.60 -20.74 21.43
CA ALA A 621 -10.91 -20.37 21.97
C ALA A 621 -11.38 -21.34 23.08
N ILE A 622 -11.21 -22.64 22.87
CA ILE A 622 -11.55 -23.66 23.88
C ILE A 622 -10.66 -23.48 25.12
N LEU A 623 -9.35 -23.34 24.93
CA LEU A 623 -8.42 -23.13 26.05
C LEU A 623 -8.68 -21.82 26.79
N LEU A 624 -9.04 -20.75 26.09
CA LEU A 624 -9.36 -19.46 26.70
C LEU A 624 -10.59 -19.58 27.61
N ILE A 625 -11.64 -20.29 27.17
CA ILE A 625 -12.83 -20.54 27.99
C ILE A 625 -12.44 -21.32 29.26
N VAL A 626 -11.69 -22.41 29.11
CA VAL A 626 -11.24 -23.24 30.23
C VAL A 626 -10.35 -22.44 31.19
N ALA A 627 -9.38 -21.69 30.66
CA ALA A 627 -8.44 -20.90 31.45
C ALA A 627 -9.15 -19.74 32.18
N THR A 628 -10.16 -19.12 31.58
CA THR A 628 -10.97 -18.07 32.20
C THR A 628 -11.82 -18.63 33.34
N ILE A 629 -12.43 -19.81 33.16
CA ILE A 629 -13.24 -20.47 34.21
C ILE A 629 -12.37 -20.90 35.41
N LEU A 630 -11.16 -21.38 35.14
CA LEU A 630 -10.23 -21.87 36.18
C LEU A 630 -9.37 -20.76 36.80
N SER A 631 -9.40 -19.54 36.26
CA SER A 631 -8.63 -18.41 36.77
C SER A 631 -9.21 -17.94 38.12
N PRO A 632 -8.44 -17.99 39.23
CA PRO A 632 -8.92 -17.59 40.55
C PRO A 632 -8.93 -16.07 40.74
N THR A 633 -8.14 -15.34 39.96
CA THR A 633 -8.37 -13.92 39.78
C THR A 633 -9.63 -13.79 38.94
N SER A 634 -10.71 -13.27 39.55
CA SER A 634 -11.64 -12.48 38.75
C SER A 634 -10.75 -11.48 38.03
N ILE A 635 -10.63 -11.58 36.70
CA ILE A 635 -10.30 -10.40 35.91
C ILE A 635 -11.25 -9.36 36.48
N VAL A 636 -10.72 -8.37 37.18
CA VAL A 636 -11.54 -7.36 37.85
C VAL A 636 -12.29 -6.69 36.72
N THR A 637 -13.48 -7.19 36.43
CA THR A 637 -14.57 -6.44 35.84
C THR A 637 -14.97 -5.44 36.94
N GLY A 638 -14.06 -4.54 37.29
CA GLY A 638 -14.41 -3.36 38.03
C GLY A 638 -15.29 -2.58 37.08
N ASP A 639 -16.60 -2.63 37.31
CA ASP A 639 -17.62 -1.86 36.60
C ASP A 639 -17.44 -1.72 35.07
N ILE A 640 -17.06 -2.80 34.37
CA ILE A 640 -17.20 -2.82 32.92
C ILE A 640 -18.65 -3.20 32.64
N SER A 641 -19.53 -2.19 32.64
CA SER A 641 -20.96 -2.36 32.35
C SER A 641 -21.15 -3.10 31.02
N VAL A 642 -22.10 -4.04 30.98
CA VAL A 642 -22.47 -4.80 29.77
C VAL A 642 -22.85 -3.86 28.61
N ASP A 643 -23.22 -2.62 28.91
CA ASP A 643 -23.49 -1.53 27.97
C ASP A 643 -22.27 -1.09 27.14
N SER A 644 -21.03 -1.33 27.57
CA SER A 644 -19.82 -1.03 26.78
C SER A 644 -19.53 -2.09 25.71
N PHE A 645 -19.89 -3.35 25.95
CA PHE A 645 -19.66 -4.45 25.01
C PHE A 645 -20.66 -4.48 23.85
N ILE A 646 -21.92 -4.10 24.09
CA ILE A 646 -22.98 -4.07 23.07
C ILE A 646 -22.62 -3.19 21.86
N PRO A 647 -22.16 -1.93 22.01
CA PRO A 647 -21.74 -1.11 20.89
C PRO A 647 -20.50 -1.66 20.18
N ILE A 648 -19.52 -2.24 20.90
CA ILE A 648 -18.35 -2.89 20.27
C ILE A 648 -18.76 -4.09 19.42
N ILE A 649 -19.65 -4.94 19.94
CA ILE A 649 -20.19 -6.09 19.22
C ILE A 649 -21.01 -5.62 18.02
N LEU A 650 -21.87 -4.60 18.17
CA LEU A 650 -22.63 -4.01 17.07
C LEU A 650 -21.73 -3.38 16.00
N ILE A 651 -20.60 -2.80 16.39
CA ILE A 651 -19.61 -2.22 15.49
C ILE A 651 -18.82 -3.31 14.76
N ILE A 652 -18.44 -4.40 15.42
CA ILE A 652 -17.82 -5.57 14.78
C ILE A 652 -18.81 -6.25 13.82
N ILE A 653 -20.07 -6.38 14.22
CA ILE A 653 -21.16 -6.91 13.39
C ILE A 653 -21.43 -5.99 12.20
N PHE A 654 -21.52 -4.68 12.41
CA PHE A 654 -21.74 -3.71 11.33
C PHE A 654 -20.53 -3.63 10.40
N GLY A 655 -19.31 -3.63 10.94
CA GLY A 655 -18.05 -3.66 10.19
C GLY A 655 -17.91 -4.93 9.35
N SER A 656 -18.25 -6.10 9.92
CA SER A 656 -18.25 -7.37 9.19
C SER A 656 -19.38 -7.47 8.15
N LEU A 657 -20.55 -6.86 8.41
CA LEU A 657 -21.64 -6.71 7.44
C LEU A 657 -21.25 -5.79 6.28
N VAL A 658 -20.61 -4.66 6.55
CA VAL A 658 -20.12 -3.73 5.51
C VAL A 658 -18.98 -4.36 4.71
N LEU A 659 -18.06 -5.07 5.37
CA LEU A 659 -16.98 -5.81 4.72
C LEU A 659 -17.54 -6.95 3.86
N SER A 660 -18.54 -7.68 4.34
CA SER A 660 -19.26 -8.69 3.56
C SER A 660 -19.98 -8.05 2.38
N ALA A 661 -20.77 -6.99 2.59
CA ALA A 661 -21.46 -6.28 1.52
C ALA A 661 -20.48 -5.72 0.47
N PHE A 662 -19.27 -5.34 0.88
CA PHE A 662 -18.19 -4.93 -0.01
C PHE A 662 -17.61 -6.11 -0.82
N ILE A 663 -17.27 -7.23 -0.17
CA ILE A 663 -16.74 -8.44 -0.82
C ILE A 663 -17.76 -9.03 -1.79
N PHE A 664 -19.05 -9.08 -1.40
CA PHE A 664 -20.14 -9.61 -2.20
C PHE A 664 -20.64 -8.63 -3.26
N GLY A 665 -20.58 -7.31 -3.00
CA GLY A 665 -21.00 -6.24 -3.91
C GLY A 665 -20.02 -6.01 -5.07
N ILE A 666 -18.75 -6.40 -4.93
CA ILE A 666 -17.75 -6.28 -6.00
C ILE A 666 -17.43 -7.65 -6.60
N PRO A 667 -17.84 -7.93 -7.85
CA PRO A 667 -17.70 -9.26 -8.46
C PRO A 667 -16.24 -9.73 -8.57
N ARG A 668 -15.27 -8.82 -8.66
CA ARG A 668 -13.84 -9.17 -8.69
C ARG A 668 -13.31 -9.73 -7.37
N PHE A 669 -13.73 -9.17 -6.23
CA PHE A 669 -13.32 -9.66 -4.92
C PHE A 669 -14.02 -10.98 -4.60
N ARG A 670 -15.32 -11.06 -4.90
CA ARG A 670 -16.10 -12.30 -4.84
C ARG A 670 -15.39 -13.46 -5.54
N GLN A 671 -14.88 -13.25 -6.76
CA GLN A 671 -14.21 -14.29 -7.56
C GLN A 671 -12.81 -14.69 -7.05
N HIS A 672 -12.13 -13.83 -6.27
CA HIS A 672 -10.81 -14.15 -5.72
C HIS A 672 -10.87 -14.69 -4.28
N VAL A 673 -11.85 -14.28 -3.49
CA VAL A 673 -11.92 -14.58 -2.05
C VAL A 673 -12.77 -15.81 -1.75
N LEU A 674 -13.87 -16.04 -2.49
CA LEU A 674 -14.71 -17.23 -2.24
C LEU A 674 -14.07 -18.58 -2.58
N PRO A 675 -13.30 -18.76 -3.67
CA PRO A 675 -12.74 -20.07 -3.98
C PRO A 675 -11.80 -20.60 -2.89
N PRO A 676 -10.85 -19.82 -2.33
CA PRO A 676 -10.05 -20.23 -1.18
C PRO A 676 -10.87 -20.60 0.06
N ILE A 677 -11.91 -19.82 0.38
CA ILE A 677 -12.78 -20.08 1.54
C ILE A 677 -13.59 -21.37 1.35
N LYS A 678 -14.17 -21.59 0.16
CA LYS A 678 -14.90 -22.81 -0.15
C LYS A 678 -14.01 -24.04 -0.05
N ASN A 679 -12.80 -23.97 -0.60
CA ASN A 679 -11.82 -25.05 -0.54
C ASN A 679 -11.38 -25.32 0.91
N ALA A 680 -11.20 -24.27 1.73
CA ALA A 680 -10.87 -24.42 3.14
C ALA A 680 -12.01 -25.09 3.94
N ILE A 681 -13.26 -24.72 3.66
CA ILE A 681 -14.44 -25.35 4.29
C ILE A 681 -14.56 -26.82 3.90
N THR A 682 -14.31 -27.17 2.63
CA THR A 682 -14.34 -28.58 2.20
C THR A 682 -13.22 -29.39 2.84
N THR A 683 -11.99 -28.87 2.87
CA THR A 683 -10.85 -29.54 3.54
C THR A 683 -11.06 -29.64 5.05
N MET A 684 -11.71 -28.65 5.69
CA MET A 684 -12.06 -28.71 7.11
C MET A 684 -13.15 -29.75 7.39
N ARG A 685 -14.15 -29.86 6.50
CA ARG A 685 -15.19 -30.90 6.59
C ARG A 685 -14.61 -32.30 6.44
N GLU A 686 -13.61 -32.47 5.58
CA GLU A 686 -12.85 -33.71 5.44
C GLU A 686 -11.95 -33.97 6.66
N ALA A 687 -11.30 -32.96 7.23
CA ALA A 687 -10.50 -33.11 8.45
C ALA A 687 -11.35 -33.54 9.66
N LEU A 688 -12.56 -32.99 9.79
CA LEU A 688 -13.57 -33.37 10.80
C LEU A 688 -14.01 -34.83 10.70
N SER A 689 -13.81 -35.49 9.55
CA SER A 689 -14.13 -36.91 9.37
C SER A 689 -13.07 -37.87 9.93
N SER A 690 -11.89 -37.35 10.32
CA SER A 690 -10.77 -38.14 10.84
C SER A 690 -10.41 -37.74 12.28
N PRO A 691 -10.86 -38.50 13.30
CA PRO A 691 -10.65 -38.14 14.71
C PRO A 691 -9.17 -38.01 15.09
N ARG A 692 -8.30 -38.79 14.43
CA ARG A 692 -6.85 -38.72 14.65
C ARG A 692 -6.22 -37.41 14.15
N ARG A 693 -6.65 -36.87 13.00
CA ARG A 693 -6.11 -35.60 12.49
C ARG A 693 -6.63 -34.43 13.30
N LEU A 694 -7.90 -34.51 13.73
CA LEU A 694 -8.47 -33.56 14.69
C LEU A 694 -7.64 -33.54 15.98
N PHE A 695 -7.30 -34.71 16.54
CA PHE A 695 -6.48 -34.79 17.73
C PHE A 695 -5.11 -34.13 17.56
N TYR A 696 -4.40 -34.38 16.45
CA TYR A 696 -3.10 -33.75 16.20
C TYR A 696 -3.22 -32.23 15.97
N LEU A 697 -4.24 -31.78 15.22
CA LEU A 697 -4.46 -30.36 14.93
C LEU A 697 -4.82 -29.57 16.20
N PHE A 698 -5.78 -30.04 16.98
CA PHE A 698 -6.21 -29.35 18.19
C PHE A 698 -5.24 -29.59 19.34
N GLY A 699 -4.85 -30.84 19.58
CA GLY A 699 -3.92 -31.20 20.65
C GLY A 699 -2.55 -30.55 20.48
N GLY A 700 -2.02 -30.47 19.25
CA GLY A 700 -0.77 -29.77 18.96
C GLY A 700 -0.85 -28.28 19.26
N ASN A 701 -1.91 -27.60 18.80
CA ASN A 701 -2.11 -26.17 19.07
C ASN A 701 -2.39 -25.88 20.56
N MET A 702 -3.15 -26.74 21.24
CA MET A 702 -3.42 -26.61 22.68
C MET A 702 -2.13 -26.78 23.50
N LEU A 703 -1.36 -27.83 23.19
CA LEU A 703 -0.06 -28.05 23.82
C LEU A 703 0.86 -26.84 23.58
N ASN A 704 0.89 -26.32 22.35
CA ASN A 704 1.69 -25.15 22.01
C ASN A 704 1.31 -23.92 22.85
N ALA A 705 0.01 -23.61 22.96
CA ALA A 705 -0.48 -22.48 23.78
C ALA A 705 -0.12 -22.63 25.26
N ILE A 706 -0.27 -23.84 25.82
CA ILE A 706 0.10 -24.16 27.21
C ILE A 706 1.61 -23.98 27.43
N MET A 707 2.43 -24.45 26.49
CA MET A 707 3.90 -24.34 26.59
C MET A 707 4.35 -22.88 26.51
N TYR A 708 3.81 -22.07 25.60
CA TYR A 708 4.11 -20.63 25.55
C TYR A 708 3.68 -19.90 26.83
N ALA A 709 2.50 -20.21 27.38
CA ALA A 709 2.09 -19.65 28.66
C ALA A 709 3.03 -20.06 29.82
N PHE A 710 3.58 -21.27 29.76
CA PHE A 710 4.56 -21.74 30.74
C PHE A 710 5.92 -21.04 30.59
N VAL A 711 6.36 -20.78 29.36
CA VAL A 711 7.56 -19.96 29.10
C VAL A 711 7.38 -18.58 29.72
N LEU A 712 6.26 -17.90 29.45
CA LEU A 712 5.93 -16.61 30.04
C LEU A 712 5.89 -16.68 31.58
N SER A 713 5.30 -17.73 32.15
CA SER A 713 5.27 -17.96 33.60
C SER A 713 6.67 -18.15 34.20
N ALA A 714 7.56 -18.85 33.50
CA ALA A 714 8.94 -19.05 33.93
C ALA A 714 9.75 -17.76 33.81
N CYS A 715 9.57 -16.98 32.74
CA CYS A 715 10.18 -15.66 32.60
C CYS A 715 9.70 -14.69 33.69
N LEU A 716 8.41 -14.70 34.02
CA LEU A 716 7.85 -13.88 35.11
C LEU A 716 8.42 -14.28 36.47
N SER A 717 8.49 -15.59 36.74
CA SER A 717 9.09 -16.13 37.97
C SER A 717 10.59 -15.84 38.05
N ALA A 718 11.29 -15.80 36.91
CA ALA A 718 12.70 -15.44 36.86
C ALA A 718 12.95 -13.99 37.29
N MET A 719 12.03 -13.08 36.98
CA MET A 719 12.11 -11.66 37.34
C MET A 719 11.54 -11.36 38.74
N GLY A 720 11.13 -12.38 39.51
CA GLY A 720 10.57 -12.21 40.85
C GLY A 720 9.06 -11.91 40.89
N GLY A 721 8.38 -11.91 39.74
CA GLY A 721 6.92 -11.81 39.66
C GLY A 721 6.23 -13.17 39.81
N SER A 722 4.96 -13.17 40.23
CA SER A 722 4.15 -14.38 40.21
C SER A 722 2.70 -14.07 39.87
N LEU A 723 2.09 -14.93 39.06
CA LEU A 723 0.67 -14.90 38.72
C LEU A 723 0.16 -16.34 38.61
N ASN A 724 -1.15 -16.51 38.72
CA ASN A 724 -1.75 -17.81 38.50
C ASN A 724 -1.57 -18.24 37.03
N PHE A 725 -1.17 -19.51 36.82
CA PHE A 725 -0.92 -20.06 35.49
C PHE A 725 -2.12 -19.92 34.54
N TRP A 726 -3.35 -20.11 35.04
CA TRP A 726 -4.57 -19.98 34.21
C TRP A 726 -4.82 -18.54 33.77
N THR A 727 -4.49 -17.56 34.62
CA THR A 727 -4.52 -16.13 34.27
C THR A 727 -3.50 -15.83 33.18
N LEU A 728 -2.26 -16.31 33.32
CA LEU A 728 -1.21 -16.14 32.31
C LEU A 728 -1.56 -16.82 30.98
N LEU A 729 -2.13 -18.02 31.03
CA LEU A 729 -2.62 -18.73 29.84
C LEU A 729 -3.71 -17.93 29.12
N SER A 730 -4.65 -17.36 29.88
CA SER A 730 -5.73 -16.52 29.33
C SER A 730 -5.18 -15.25 28.67
N ILE A 731 -4.28 -14.54 29.36
CA ILE A 731 -3.60 -13.34 28.85
C ILE A 731 -2.83 -13.67 27.58
N ASN A 732 -2.02 -14.75 27.60
CA ASN A 732 -1.20 -15.14 26.46
C ASN A 732 -2.04 -15.49 25.23
N ILE A 733 -3.13 -16.24 25.41
CA ILE A 733 -4.04 -16.57 24.31
C ILE A 733 -4.76 -15.33 23.77
N PHE A 734 -5.25 -14.46 24.66
CA PHE A 734 -5.99 -13.26 24.28
C PHE A 734 -5.10 -12.29 23.48
N ILE A 735 -3.93 -11.96 24.02
CA ILE A 735 -2.97 -11.05 23.38
C ILE A 735 -2.40 -11.70 22.10
N GLY A 736 -2.07 -12.99 22.11
CA GLY A 736 -1.62 -13.72 20.93
C GLY A 736 -2.64 -13.72 19.79
N THR A 737 -3.94 -13.78 20.12
CA THR A 737 -5.02 -13.69 19.13
C THR A 737 -5.09 -12.30 18.51
N ILE A 738 -5.00 -11.23 19.32
CA ILE A 738 -4.95 -9.85 18.82
C ILE A 738 -3.72 -9.63 17.94
N ALA A 739 -2.54 -10.10 18.38
CA ALA A 739 -1.30 -10.00 17.62
C ALA A 739 -1.38 -10.72 16.26
N SER A 740 -2.11 -11.84 16.18
CA SER A 740 -2.32 -12.58 14.92
C SER A 740 -3.14 -11.82 13.87
N LEU A 741 -3.92 -10.83 14.29
CA LEU A 741 -4.73 -9.99 13.41
C LEU A 741 -3.94 -8.86 12.76
N VAL A 742 -2.68 -8.64 13.16
CA VAL A 742 -1.82 -7.59 12.61
C VAL A 742 -0.96 -8.16 11.49
N PRO A 743 -1.30 -7.92 10.20
CA PRO A 743 -0.64 -8.55 9.05
C PRO A 743 0.66 -7.83 8.68
N ILE A 744 1.42 -7.39 9.68
CA ILE A 744 2.68 -6.66 9.51
C ILE A 744 3.80 -7.55 10.05
N PRO A 745 4.79 -7.91 9.23
CA PRO A 745 5.96 -8.67 9.70
C PRO A 745 6.67 -7.92 10.83
N GLY A 746 6.89 -8.57 11.98
CA GLY A 746 7.40 -7.94 13.22
C GLY A 746 6.37 -7.11 14.01
N GLY A 747 5.20 -6.83 13.44
CA GLY A 747 4.09 -6.15 14.13
C GLY A 747 3.41 -7.03 15.17
N GLY A 748 3.28 -8.33 14.89
CA GLY A 748 2.72 -9.29 15.85
C GLY A 748 3.55 -9.38 17.14
N THR A 749 4.88 -9.42 17.05
CA THR A 749 5.78 -9.46 18.21
C THR A 749 5.77 -8.15 19.01
N ALA A 750 5.65 -7.01 18.32
CA ALA A 750 5.51 -5.70 18.97
C ALA A 750 4.19 -5.59 19.74
N VAL A 751 3.08 -5.98 19.09
CA VAL A 751 1.73 -5.95 19.68
C VAL A 751 1.63 -6.95 20.83
N SER A 752 2.25 -8.13 20.71
CA SER A 752 2.29 -9.08 21.81
C SER A 752 3.11 -8.56 22.98
N ALA A 753 4.29 -7.97 22.74
CA ALA A 753 5.12 -7.45 23.82
C ALA A 753 4.42 -6.32 24.61
N LEU A 754 3.82 -5.36 23.90
CA LEU A 754 3.08 -4.26 24.54
C LEU A 754 1.81 -4.75 25.24
N GLY A 755 1.05 -5.63 24.57
CA GLY A 755 -0.19 -6.18 25.11
C GLY A 755 0.03 -7.05 26.34
N LEU A 756 1.05 -7.92 26.33
CA LEU A 756 1.40 -8.77 27.47
C LEU A 756 1.87 -7.91 28.65
N THR A 757 2.74 -6.92 28.40
CA THR A 757 3.24 -6.03 29.46
C THR A 757 2.08 -5.27 30.13
N GLY A 758 1.19 -4.68 29.33
CA GLY A 758 0.00 -3.99 29.85
C GLY A 758 -0.95 -4.92 30.61
N ALA A 759 -1.22 -6.12 30.08
CA ALA A 759 -2.09 -7.09 30.73
C ALA A 759 -1.51 -7.60 32.06
N LEU A 760 -0.20 -7.84 32.14
CA LEU A 760 0.47 -8.20 33.39
C LEU A 760 0.37 -7.07 34.42
N GLY A 761 0.56 -5.81 33.99
CA GLY A 761 0.38 -4.63 34.84
C GLY A 761 -1.04 -4.51 35.40
N LEU A 762 -2.07 -4.72 34.58
CA LEU A 762 -3.47 -4.74 35.01
C LEU A 762 -3.77 -5.87 36.01
N CYS A 763 -3.02 -6.96 35.97
CA CYS A 763 -3.11 -8.06 36.93
C CYS A 763 -2.25 -7.85 38.20
N GLY A 764 -1.67 -6.65 38.38
CA GLY A 764 -0.93 -6.27 39.59
C GLY A 764 0.56 -6.61 39.57
N VAL A 765 1.13 -6.98 38.41
CA VAL A 765 2.59 -7.15 38.27
C VAL A 765 3.25 -5.77 38.17
N PRO A 766 4.30 -5.47 38.95
CA PRO A 766 5.09 -4.24 38.80
C PRO A 766 5.59 -4.06 37.37
N THR A 767 5.54 -2.82 36.86
CA THR A 767 5.79 -2.52 35.44
C THR A 767 7.19 -2.92 35.00
N ASP A 768 8.20 -2.72 35.84
CA ASP A 768 9.59 -3.12 35.60
C ASP A 768 9.74 -4.65 35.46
N ILE A 769 9.08 -5.43 36.33
CA ILE A 769 9.04 -6.89 36.28
C ILE A 769 8.27 -7.37 35.05
N ALA A 770 7.13 -6.75 34.72
CA ALA A 770 6.31 -7.11 33.57
C ALA A 770 7.07 -6.87 32.25
N VAL A 771 7.70 -5.70 32.09
CA VAL A 771 8.52 -5.37 30.92
C VAL A 771 9.69 -6.36 30.80
N ALA A 772 10.42 -6.59 31.89
CA ALA A 772 11.57 -7.50 31.89
C ALA A 772 11.19 -8.94 31.57
N ALA A 773 10.09 -9.45 32.14
CA ALA A 773 9.60 -10.80 31.90
C ALA A 773 9.18 -10.99 30.44
N VAL A 774 8.46 -10.03 29.86
CA VAL A 774 8.01 -10.08 28.47
C VAL A 774 9.18 -9.93 27.49
N LEU A 775 10.15 -9.06 27.78
CA LEU A 775 11.38 -8.97 26.98
C LEU A 775 12.17 -10.29 26.99
N MET A 776 12.28 -10.94 28.15
CA MET A 776 12.93 -12.25 28.26
C MET A 776 12.15 -13.35 27.55
N ASP A 777 10.81 -13.34 27.64
CA ASP A 777 9.95 -14.25 26.87
C ASP A 777 10.20 -14.09 25.35
N GLN A 778 10.25 -12.85 24.85
CA GLN A 778 10.56 -12.59 23.44
C GLN A 778 11.97 -13.05 23.06
N LEU A 779 12.97 -12.81 23.92
CA LEU A 779 14.34 -13.25 23.70
C LEU A 779 14.42 -14.78 23.57
N VAL A 780 13.77 -15.49 24.50
CA VAL A 780 13.79 -16.95 24.60
C VAL A 780 12.97 -17.61 23.50
N CYS A 781 11.83 -17.05 23.11
CA CYS A 781 10.95 -17.63 22.10
C CYS A 781 11.28 -17.24 20.66
N SER A 782 11.76 -16.02 20.42
CA SER A 782 11.91 -15.50 19.06
C SER A 782 13.37 -15.42 18.60
N PHE A 783 14.28 -15.02 19.48
CA PHE A 783 15.65 -14.68 19.07
C PHE A 783 16.64 -15.81 19.30
N ILE A 784 16.67 -16.41 20.50
CA ILE A 784 17.60 -17.51 20.81
C ILE A 784 17.39 -18.72 19.89
N PRO A 785 16.15 -19.19 19.61
CA PRO A 785 15.93 -20.34 18.74
C PRO A 785 16.33 -20.12 17.27
N ALA A 786 16.47 -18.87 16.83
CA ALA A 786 16.91 -18.56 15.47
C ALA A 786 18.35 -19.00 15.19
N VAL A 787 19.22 -19.03 16.21
CA VAL A 787 20.61 -19.48 16.08
C VAL A 787 20.69 -20.97 15.71
N PRO A 788 20.15 -21.92 16.51
CA PRO A 788 20.08 -23.32 16.11
C PRO A 788 19.16 -23.53 14.88
N GLY A 789 18.19 -22.65 14.65
CA GLY A 789 17.38 -22.63 13.43
C GLY A 789 18.20 -22.48 12.14
N TRP A 790 19.33 -21.76 12.17
CA TRP A 790 20.25 -21.70 11.04
C TRP A 790 20.85 -23.07 10.72
N PHE A 791 21.33 -23.77 11.75
CA PHE A 791 21.88 -25.13 11.61
C PHE A 791 20.82 -26.12 11.13
N ALA A 792 19.60 -26.06 11.67
CA ALA A 792 18.46 -26.87 11.21
C ALA A 792 18.14 -26.60 9.73
N THR A 793 18.19 -25.34 9.29
CA THR A 793 17.98 -24.97 7.88
C THR A 793 19.05 -25.60 6.99
N ASN A 794 20.31 -25.50 7.40
CA ASN A 794 21.43 -26.06 6.63
C ASN A 794 21.38 -27.59 6.58
N ASN A 795 20.99 -28.25 7.68
CA ASN A 795 20.84 -29.70 7.74
C ASN A 795 19.69 -30.18 6.84
N LEU A 796 18.54 -29.51 6.87
CA LEU A 796 17.41 -29.82 5.98
C LEU A 796 17.73 -29.60 4.50
N LEU A 797 18.56 -28.60 4.16
CA LEU A 797 19.06 -28.39 2.79
C LEU A 797 20.01 -29.51 2.36
N HIS A 798 20.95 -29.87 3.23
CA HIS A 798 21.92 -30.94 2.97
C HIS A 798 21.24 -32.30 2.77
N ASP A 799 20.25 -32.62 3.61
CA ASP A 799 19.48 -33.86 3.57
C ASP A 799 18.39 -33.87 2.47
N GLY A 800 18.27 -32.79 1.68
CA GLY A 800 17.37 -32.70 0.53
C GLY A 800 15.89 -32.47 0.86
N TYR A 801 15.58 -32.08 2.11
CA TYR A 801 14.25 -31.77 2.60
C TYR A 801 13.78 -30.33 2.29
N LEU A 802 14.67 -29.41 1.90
CA LEU A 802 14.37 -28.05 1.41
C LEU A 802 14.79 -27.83 -0.05
#